data_AF-A0A2E3WTX3-F1
#
_entry.id   AF-A0A2E3WTX3-F1
#
_cell.length_a   1.000
_cell.length_b   1.000
_cell.length_c   1.000
_cell.angle_alpha   90.00
_cell.angle_beta   90.00
_cell.angle_gamma   90.00
#
_symmetry.space_group_name_H-M   'P 1'
#
loop_
_entity.id
_entity.type
_entity.pdbx_description
1 polymer ?
#
loop_
_entity_poly.entity_id
_entity_poly.type
_entity_poly.pdbx_seq_one_letter_code
_entity_poly.pdbx_strand_id
1 'polypeptide(L)'
;MSNPSLKTLQKTQILVFAMALILLELSMIRLLDIYYSAYTSFIAIALSLFLIGIGGFLGTILCHRRKFKWIPLLYPILTPLSYNFLYYQSGINFLSLFTLGIPILLGSFGIAQILWDNRQQTANFYFFDLIGVAFGGLIVFLFLPLMGPEGLILLSTFAVLFIQTMTTLQAKRMKIRILALNFFGLLIFLVAFMQYDSLRVLRPKISKYMRTDIAEKHIEYRSWSPIVRIDVADFQRQSKEEPLRTTSQIKYLLFDGGTIGSNIYNFDGDYEKLRREYINNPESHFLRLASVASHHLKRDTGHSAFLIGVGAGQELKAALMYNAKKVIANELIGDVIELSLNEYSQFNGNIFNDPRVELSVGDGRIALENSTSKFDVIQIFSNYLSSTIAQGKGLFNVTYLFTKEAFELYFQKLNTDGILQINQYGSDQIYGMAKAAWSKTENSRFSDHAVVIKNQDPNDILDTFLIKKSPWTENELNELDQLFAQHPTDNFLISRYPGKILPEFATDSRPFYTQFLKPNIQTRVLGFSFRNLLLALITILLFSFIFFVVYILRKENLQSKSHEMLWQATSFFIGVAFVFLQLSVEKFLLRSIDYPNWSQIIGIVWVTLSFAVGSLMFSKSPGFSKRIWIVGPVILFLASAMLTIINQSLATYPLFYRVLWILFPLFTLGLSMGSFFPQSLKNSKYPHWIWLFNGLGAGSGALFSQFVQMNWGITFGVIIAAAIYLVVVVILMKLSQPHHSRP
;
A
#
# COMPACT_ATOMS: atom_id res chain seq x y z
N MET A 1 1.20 12.73 -45.99
CA MET A 1 0.47 13.14 -44.78
C MET A 1 -0.22 11.91 -44.19
N SER A 2 -0.07 11.62 -42.90
CA SER A 2 -0.70 10.45 -42.29
C SER A 2 -2.21 10.64 -42.17
N ASN A 3 -2.96 9.56 -42.42
CA ASN A 3 -4.43 9.52 -42.34
C ASN A 3 -4.89 9.96 -40.93
N PRO A 4 -5.76 10.97 -40.78
CA PRO A 4 -6.25 11.44 -39.47
C PRO A 4 -6.80 10.31 -38.60
N SER A 5 -7.49 9.33 -39.18
CA SER A 5 -8.01 8.16 -38.46
C SER A 5 -6.91 7.29 -37.85
N LEU A 6 -5.77 7.16 -38.53
CA LEU A 6 -4.62 6.40 -38.04
C LEU A 6 -3.96 7.08 -36.83
N LYS A 7 -3.87 8.42 -36.81
CA LYS A 7 -3.34 9.16 -35.66
C LYS A 7 -4.24 9.01 -34.44
N THR A 8 -5.56 9.08 -34.62
CA THR A 8 -6.52 8.85 -33.53
C THR A 8 -6.36 7.44 -32.98
N LEU A 9 -6.24 6.43 -33.86
CA LEU A 9 -6.06 5.05 -33.42
C LEU A 9 -4.73 4.84 -32.67
N GLN A 10 -3.63 5.49 -33.08
CA GLN A 10 -2.36 5.44 -32.35
C GLN A 10 -2.44 6.10 -30.96
N LYS A 11 -3.25 7.16 -30.80
CA LYS A 11 -3.51 7.78 -29.48
C LYS A 11 -4.31 6.85 -28.58
N THR A 12 -5.31 6.16 -29.12
CA THR A 12 -6.03 5.10 -28.39
C THR A 12 -5.10 3.95 -28.05
N GLN A 13 -4.20 3.59 -28.96
CA GLN A 13 -3.23 2.52 -28.75
C GLN A 13 -2.28 2.81 -27.57
N ILE A 14 -1.66 4.00 -27.53
CA ILE A 14 -0.78 4.36 -26.40
C ILE A 14 -1.54 4.41 -25.08
N LEU A 15 -2.78 4.94 -25.07
CA LEU A 15 -3.65 4.95 -23.89
C LEU A 15 -3.91 3.52 -23.39
N VAL A 16 -4.27 2.59 -24.28
CA VAL A 16 -4.57 1.20 -23.90
C VAL A 16 -3.33 0.47 -23.41
N PHE A 17 -2.16 0.69 -24.02
CA PHE A 17 -0.91 0.10 -23.52
C PHE A 17 -0.56 0.62 -22.11
N ALA A 18 -0.69 1.93 -21.88
CA ALA A 18 -0.42 2.53 -20.57
C ALA A 18 -1.41 2.02 -19.50
N MET A 19 -2.69 1.92 -19.86
CA MET A 19 -3.75 1.33 -19.04
C MET A 19 -3.46 -0.15 -18.72
N ALA A 20 -3.03 -0.93 -19.71
CA ALA A 20 -2.70 -2.34 -19.53
C ALA A 20 -1.47 -2.55 -18.64
N LEU A 21 -0.45 -1.68 -18.75
CA LEU A 21 0.73 -1.73 -17.89
C LEU A 21 0.38 -1.50 -16.43
N ILE A 22 -0.42 -0.48 -16.10
CA ILE A 22 -0.78 -0.20 -14.71
C ILE A 22 -1.74 -1.27 -14.15
N LEU A 23 -2.65 -1.82 -14.98
CA LEU A 23 -3.49 -2.96 -14.62
C LEU A 23 -2.61 -4.16 -14.22
N LEU A 24 -1.62 -4.48 -15.06
CA LEU A 24 -0.70 -5.57 -14.82
C LEU A 24 0.13 -5.32 -13.56
N GLU A 25 0.75 -4.14 -13.43
CA GLU A 25 1.61 -3.78 -12.30
C GLU A 25 0.86 -3.91 -10.96
N LEU A 26 -0.30 -3.27 -10.83
CA LEU A 26 -1.09 -3.30 -9.59
C LEU A 26 -1.65 -4.70 -9.29
N SER A 27 -2.05 -5.45 -10.31
CA SER A 27 -2.51 -6.83 -10.13
C SER A 27 -1.38 -7.76 -9.68
N MET A 28 -0.17 -7.60 -10.25
CA MET A 28 1.01 -8.35 -9.83
C MET A 28 1.38 -8.05 -8.38
N ILE A 29 1.33 -6.80 -7.95
CA ILE A 29 1.59 -6.42 -6.56
C ILE A 29 0.61 -7.12 -5.61
N ARG A 30 -0.67 -7.18 -5.95
CA ARG A 30 -1.69 -7.88 -5.14
C ARG A 30 -1.49 -9.39 -5.11
N LEU A 31 -1.09 -10.01 -6.22
CA LEU A 31 -0.72 -11.43 -6.23
C LEU A 31 0.51 -11.68 -5.33
N LEU A 32 1.54 -10.84 -5.44
CA LEU A 32 2.76 -10.98 -4.65
C LEU A 32 2.51 -10.77 -3.14
N ASP A 33 1.56 -9.91 -2.76
CA ASP A 33 1.14 -9.72 -1.37
C ASP A 33 0.61 -11.03 -0.76
N ILE A 34 -0.14 -11.79 -1.56
CA ILE A 34 -0.82 -13.02 -1.14
C ILE A 34 0.11 -14.23 -1.15
N TYR A 35 0.90 -14.39 -2.21
CA TYR A 35 1.74 -15.59 -2.36
C TYR A 35 3.00 -15.54 -1.50
N TYR A 36 3.46 -14.34 -1.15
CA TYR A 36 4.76 -14.16 -0.53
C TYR A 36 4.67 -13.22 0.66
N SER A 37 4.95 -11.94 0.43
CA SER A 37 4.94 -10.93 1.48
C SER A 37 4.89 -9.58 0.81
N ALA A 38 4.32 -8.63 1.52
CA ALA A 38 4.31 -7.24 1.10
C ALA A 38 5.69 -6.65 0.73
N TYR A 39 6.77 -7.13 1.35
CA TYR A 39 8.13 -6.66 1.00
C TYR A 39 8.52 -7.08 -0.40
N THR A 40 8.12 -8.26 -0.83
CA THR A 40 8.39 -8.75 -2.18
C THR A 40 7.63 -7.93 -3.21
N SER A 41 6.38 -7.58 -2.90
CA SER A 41 5.55 -6.70 -3.72
C SER A 41 6.17 -5.30 -3.84
N PHE A 42 6.72 -4.75 -2.75
CA PHE A 42 7.46 -3.48 -2.78
C PHE A 42 8.68 -3.54 -3.71
N ILE A 43 9.47 -4.61 -3.65
CA ILE A 43 10.60 -4.83 -4.59
C ILE A 43 10.10 -4.89 -6.04
N ALA A 44 8.97 -5.54 -6.27
CA ALA A 44 8.37 -5.64 -7.60
C ALA A 44 7.92 -4.27 -8.14
N ILE A 45 7.45 -3.33 -7.30
CA ILE A 45 7.17 -1.94 -7.71
C ILE A 45 8.44 -1.27 -8.23
N ALA A 46 9.51 -1.28 -7.44
CA ALA A 46 10.78 -0.65 -7.81
C ALA A 46 11.38 -1.27 -9.09
N LEU A 47 11.29 -2.60 -9.22
CA LEU A 47 11.71 -3.32 -10.41
C LEU A 47 10.84 -2.98 -11.63
N SER A 48 9.52 -2.85 -11.47
CA SER A 48 8.59 -2.50 -12.55
C SER A 48 8.90 -1.13 -13.13
N LEU A 49 9.11 -0.12 -12.28
CA LEU A 49 9.53 1.23 -12.70
C LEU A 49 10.85 1.22 -13.46
N PHE A 50 11.83 0.43 -12.99
CA PHE A 50 13.10 0.25 -13.67
C PHE A 50 12.94 -0.42 -15.06
N LEU A 51 12.12 -1.48 -15.13
CA LEU A 51 11.84 -2.20 -16.37
C LEU A 51 11.05 -1.36 -17.36
N ILE A 52 10.16 -0.46 -16.92
CA ILE A 52 9.53 0.53 -17.80
C ILE A 52 10.63 1.38 -18.48
N GLY A 53 11.65 1.82 -17.73
CA GLY A 53 12.79 2.56 -18.29
C GLY A 53 13.59 1.77 -19.34
N ILE A 54 13.90 0.50 -19.04
CA ILE A 54 14.61 -0.39 -19.97
C ILE A 54 13.77 -0.66 -21.21
N GLY A 55 12.47 -0.95 -21.07
CA GLY A 55 11.57 -1.19 -22.19
C GLY A 55 11.52 0.01 -23.13
N GLY A 56 11.47 1.23 -22.57
CA GLY A 56 11.51 2.46 -23.34
C GLY A 56 12.85 2.70 -24.06
N PHE A 57 13.97 2.39 -23.39
CA PHE A 57 15.32 2.43 -23.96
C PHE A 57 15.48 1.45 -25.14
N LEU A 58 15.08 0.19 -24.96
CA LEU A 58 15.13 -0.82 -26.01
C LEU A 58 14.19 -0.47 -27.16
N GLY A 59 12.98 0.00 -26.85
CA GLY A 59 12.00 0.47 -27.82
C GLY A 59 12.58 1.54 -28.72
N THR A 60 13.09 2.61 -28.14
CA THR A 60 13.67 3.73 -28.91
C THR A 60 14.92 3.37 -29.70
N ILE A 61 15.83 2.53 -29.19
CA ILE A 61 17.02 2.05 -29.92
C ILE A 61 16.61 1.19 -31.11
N LEU A 62 15.75 0.19 -30.88
CA LEU A 62 15.38 -0.79 -31.89
C LEU A 62 14.36 -0.22 -32.89
N CYS A 63 13.63 0.84 -32.54
CA CYS A 63 12.71 1.53 -33.46
C CYS A 63 13.40 2.17 -34.67
N HIS A 64 14.67 2.55 -34.57
CA HIS A 64 15.44 3.00 -35.73
C HIS A 64 15.55 1.90 -36.80
N ARG A 65 15.45 0.63 -36.37
CA ARG A 65 15.48 -0.56 -37.22
C ARG A 65 14.03 -1.06 -37.39
N ARG A 66 13.38 -0.68 -38.50
CA ARG A 66 11.98 -1.05 -38.85
C ARG A 66 11.65 -2.55 -38.73
N LYS A 67 12.65 -3.43 -38.65
CA LYS A 67 12.51 -4.89 -38.47
C LYS A 67 11.95 -5.31 -37.09
N PHE A 68 11.98 -4.47 -36.06
CA PHE A 68 11.61 -4.86 -34.69
C PHE A 68 10.25 -4.36 -34.19
N LYS A 69 9.42 -3.78 -35.08
CA LYS A 69 8.08 -3.27 -34.73
C LYS A 69 7.09 -4.35 -34.25
N TRP A 70 7.44 -5.62 -34.35
CA TRP A 70 6.63 -6.75 -33.93
C TRP A 70 6.81 -7.14 -32.46
N ILE A 71 7.84 -6.65 -31.78
CA ILE A 71 8.14 -7.07 -30.39
C ILE A 71 6.96 -6.82 -29.43
N PRO A 72 6.28 -5.65 -29.42
CA PRO A 72 5.12 -5.43 -28.56
C PRO A 72 3.94 -6.37 -28.80
N LEU A 73 3.88 -7.01 -29.98
CA LEU A 73 2.84 -7.99 -30.31
C LEU A 73 2.97 -9.30 -29.52
N LEU A 74 4.11 -9.51 -28.85
CA LEU A 74 4.28 -10.63 -27.93
C LEU A 74 3.59 -10.40 -26.58
N TYR A 75 3.13 -9.17 -26.28
CA TYR A 75 2.50 -8.85 -24.99
C TYR A 75 1.30 -9.79 -24.67
N PRO A 76 0.32 -10.01 -25.58
CA PRO A 76 -0.82 -10.86 -25.26
C PRO A 76 -0.48 -12.34 -25.08
N ILE A 77 0.69 -12.77 -25.57
CA ILE A 77 1.21 -14.14 -25.43
C ILE A 77 1.95 -14.28 -24.10
N LEU A 78 2.89 -13.36 -23.85
CA LEU A 78 3.81 -13.48 -22.72
C LEU A 78 3.17 -13.07 -21.39
N THR A 79 2.13 -12.24 -21.39
CA THR A 79 1.39 -11.87 -20.17
C THR A 79 0.75 -13.08 -19.48
N PRO A 80 -0.17 -13.82 -20.12
CA PRO A 80 -0.77 -15.02 -19.51
C PRO A 80 0.26 -16.13 -19.25
N LEU A 81 1.30 -16.26 -20.08
CA LEU A 81 2.38 -17.23 -19.84
C LEU A 81 3.23 -16.88 -18.61
N SER A 82 3.54 -15.60 -18.39
CA SER A 82 4.29 -15.15 -17.22
C SER A 82 3.49 -15.38 -15.94
N TYR A 83 2.18 -15.13 -15.99
CA TYR A 83 1.27 -15.45 -14.89
C TYR A 83 1.21 -16.97 -14.61
N ASN A 84 1.02 -17.79 -15.65
CA ASN A 84 1.06 -19.25 -15.51
C ASN A 84 2.42 -19.76 -15.04
N PHE A 85 3.53 -19.13 -15.42
CA PHE A 85 4.84 -19.51 -14.90
C PHE A 85 4.94 -19.25 -13.39
N LEU A 86 4.42 -18.10 -12.92
CA LEU A 86 4.37 -17.79 -11.50
C LEU A 86 3.53 -18.82 -10.72
N TYR A 87 2.41 -19.26 -11.30
CA TYR A 87 1.54 -20.31 -10.74
C TYR A 87 2.32 -21.58 -10.35
N TYR A 88 3.21 -22.06 -11.22
CA TYR A 88 3.88 -23.35 -11.03
C TYR A 88 5.19 -23.26 -10.23
N GLN A 89 5.63 -22.06 -9.84
CA GLN A 89 6.86 -21.88 -9.08
C GLN A 89 6.61 -22.05 -7.58
N SER A 90 7.38 -22.93 -6.94
CA SER A 90 7.29 -23.21 -5.49
C SER A 90 7.94 -22.13 -4.60
N GLY A 91 8.46 -21.04 -5.19
CA GLY A 91 9.03 -19.90 -4.46
C GLY A 91 9.43 -18.74 -5.37
N ILE A 92 9.55 -17.52 -4.81
CA ILE A 92 10.16 -16.40 -5.54
C ILE A 92 11.66 -16.55 -5.53
N ASN A 93 12.18 -16.69 -6.74
CA ASN A 93 13.58 -16.44 -7.07
C ASN A 93 13.66 -15.24 -8.02
N PHE A 94 14.88 -14.76 -8.25
CA PHE A 94 15.11 -13.65 -9.18
C PHE A 94 14.54 -13.91 -10.58
N LEU A 95 14.53 -15.18 -11.02
CA LEU A 95 13.97 -15.59 -12.31
C LEU A 95 12.45 -15.37 -12.37
N SER A 96 11.71 -15.68 -11.31
CA SER A 96 10.26 -15.43 -11.24
C SER A 96 9.91 -13.94 -11.26
N LEU A 97 10.67 -13.08 -10.59
CA LEU A 97 10.47 -11.62 -10.67
C LEU A 97 10.83 -11.10 -12.07
N PHE A 98 11.85 -11.66 -12.70
CA PHE A 98 12.26 -11.28 -14.04
C PHE A 98 11.22 -11.68 -15.10
N THR A 99 10.63 -12.88 -15.01
CA THR A 99 9.57 -13.31 -15.94
C THR A 99 8.33 -12.43 -15.82
N LEU A 100 7.92 -12.05 -14.61
CA LEU A 100 6.85 -11.07 -14.39
C LEU A 100 7.17 -9.69 -14.99
N GLY A 101 8.46 -9.35 -15.08
CA GLY A 101 8.94 -8.12 -15.70
C GLY A 101 8.86 -8.09 -17.23
N ILE A 102 8.77 -9.25 -17.90
CA ILE A 102 8.80 -9.33 -19.37
C ILE A 102 7.61 -8.59 -20.01
N PRO A 103 6.35 -8.81 -19.59
CA PRO A 103 5.23 -8.08 -20.18
C PRO A 103 5.32 -6.56 -19.93
N ILE A 104 5.84 -6.14 -18.77
CA ILE A 104 6.08 -4.72 -18.47
C ILE A 104 7.08 -4.10 -19.46
N LEU A 105 8.20 -4.81 -19.73
CA LEU A 105 9.17 -4.40 -20.75
C LEU A 105 8.52 -4.25 -22.13
N LEU A 106 7.66 -5.20 -22.53
CA LEU A 106 7.01 -5.21 -23.84
C LEU A 106 5.99 -4.09 -24.00
N GLY A 107 5.19 -3.83 -22.96
CA GLY A 107 4.24 -2.72 -22.98
C GLY A 107 4.95 -1.38 -23.08
N SER A 108 6.00 -1.17 -22.27
CA SER A 108 6.81 0.05 -22.32
C SER A 108 7.53 0.22 -23.66
N PHE A 109 8.04 -0.86 -24.24
CA PHE A 109 8.59 -0.85 -25.60
C PHE A 109 7.55 -0.34 -26.61
N GLY A 110 6.31 -0.83 -26.53
CA GLY A 110 5.21 -0.42 -27.40
C GLY A 110 4.91 1.08 -27.30
N ILE A 111 4.82 1.60 -26.07
CA ILE A 111 4.61 3.04 -25.79
C ILE A 111 5.75 3.87 -26.40
N ALA A 112 7.00 3.50 -26.13
CA ALA A 112 8.17 4.20 -26.62
C ALA A 112 8.26 4.19 -28.16
N GLN A 113 7.85 3.10 -28.81
CA GLN A 113 7.76 3.01 -30.26
C GLN A 113 6.73 3.99 -30.84
N ILE A 114 5.54 4.07 -30.25
CA ILE A 114 4.47 4.97 -30.71
C ILE A 114 4.90 6.44 -30.54
N LEU A 115 5.54 6.77 -29.42
CA LEU A 115 6.06 8.11 -29.16
C LEU A 115 7.19 8.47 -30.12
N TRP A 116 8.09 7.53 -30.42
CA TRP A 116 9.17 7.73 -31.39
C TRP A 116 8.63 8.02 -32.79
N ASP A 117 7.66 7.24 -33.26
CA ASP A 117 6.99 7.45 -34.55
C ASP A 117 6.27 8.81 -34.62
N ASN A 118 5.89 9.38 -33.48
CA ASN A 118 5.15 10.63 -33.35
C ASN A 118 5.94 11.77 -32.64
N ARG A 119 7.28 11.76 -32.71
CA ARG A 119 8.16 12.65 -31.93
C ARG A 119 7.90 14.16 -32.05
N GLN A 120 7.25 14.61 -33.13
CA GLN A 120 6.87 16.03 -33.29
C GLN A 120 5.71 16.42 -32.37
N GLN A 121 4.88 15.46 -31.97
CA GLN A 121 3.69 15.61 -31.13
C GLN A 121 3.84 14.83 -29.81
N THR A 122 5.08 14.61 -29.33
CA THR A 122 5.35 13.80 -28.13
C THR A 122 4.48 14.19 -26.94
N ALA A 123 4.34 15.48 -26.65
CA ALA A 123 3.54 15.97 -25.54
C ALA A 123 2.04 15.61 -25.65
N ASN A 124 1.49 15.62 -26.86
CA ASN A 124 0.10 15.22 -27.12
C ASN A 124 -0.08 13.70 -26.95
N PHE A 125 0.87 12.88 -27.40
CA PHE A 125 0.79 11.43 -27.20
C PHE A 125 1.04 11.02 -25.75
N TYR A 126 1.98 11.70 -25.07
CA TYR A 126 2.24 11.50 -23.65
C TYR A 126 1.07 11.90 -22.76
N PHE A 127 0.24 12.86 -23.18
CA PHE A 127 -1.05 13.11 -22.54
C PHE A 127 -1.94 11.86 -22.54
N PHE A 128 -2.09 11.17 -23.68
CA PHE A 128 -2.91 9.95 -23.75
C PHE A 128 -2.32 8.77 -22.97
N ASP A 129 -0.99 8.69 -22.90
CA ASP A 129 -0.27 7.74 -22.04
C ASP A 129 -0.67 7.94 -20.56
N LEU A 130 -0.52 9.17 -20.04
CA LEU A 130 -0.85 9.50 -18.65
C LEU A 130 -2.35 9.34 -18.34
N ILE A 131 -3.23 9.73 -19.26
CA ILE A 131 -4.67 9.48 -19.14
C ILE A 131 -4.95 7.96 -19.06
N GLY A 132 -4.24 7.15 -19.84
CA GLY A 132 -4.34 5.69 -19.78
C GLY A 132 -3.92 5.12 -18.43
N VAL A 133 -2.82 5.61 -17.84
CA VAL A 133 -2.41 5.23 -16.48
C VAL A 133 -3.47 5.61 -15.44
N ALA A 134 -4.01 6.83 -15.51
CA ALA A 134 -5.04 7.29 -14.58
C ALA A 134 -6.32 6.44 -14.66
N PHE A 135 -6.82 6.15 -15.89
CA PHE A 135 -7.97 5.27 -16.07
C PHE A 135 -7.68 3.84 -15.65
N GLY A 136 -6.49 3.31 -15.94
CA GLY A 136 -6.11 1.97 -15.52
C GLY A 136 -6.11 1.82 -14.00
N GLY A 137 -5.59 2.81 -13.27
CA GLY A 137 -5.66 2.84 -11.80
C GLY A 137 -7.10 2.82 -11.25
N LEU A 138 -8.02 3.57 -11.88
CA LEU A 138 -9.45 3.52 -11.55
C LEU A 138 -10.08 2.15 -11.85
N ILE A 139 -9.74 1.54 -12.99
CA ILE A 139 -10.28 0.22 -13.37
C ILE A 139 -9.81 -0.84 -12.37
N VAL A 140 -8.54 -0.84 -11.96
CA VAL A 140 -8.06 -1.77 -10.92
C VAL A 140 -8.94 -1.67 -9.70
N PHE A 141 -9.19 -0.47 -9.19
CA PHE A 141 -10.01 -0.30 -8.01
C PHE A 141 -11.44 -0.83 -8.17
N LEU A 142 -12.12 -0.44 -9.24
CA LEU A 142 -13.54 -0.76 -9.44
C LEU A 142 -13.76 -2.24 -9.75
N PHE A 143 -12.81 -2.88 -10.44
CA PHE A 143 -12.96 -4.25 -10.92
C PHE A 143 -12.18 -5.29 -10.11
N LEU A 144 -11.21 -4.92 -9.27
CA LEU A 144 -10.52 -5.86 -8.39
C LEU A 144 -11.50 -6.67 -7.51
N PRO A 145 -12.54 -6.08 -6.88
CA PRO A 145 -13.52 -6.85 -6.11
C PRO A 145 -14.31 -7.86 -6.94
N LEU A 146 -14.55 -7.55 -8.21
CA LEU A 146 -15.41 -8.33 -9.10
C LEU A 146 -14.70 -9.52 -9.73
N MET A 147 -13.46 -9.31 -10.18
CA MET A 147 -12.71 -10.30 -10.98
C MET A 147 -11.34 -10.69 -10.41
N GLY A 148 -10.95 -10.13 -9.27
CA GLY A 148 -9.63 -10.36 -8.69
C GLY A 148 -8.48 -9.84 -9.57
N PRO A 149 -7.23 -9.94 -9.10
CA PRO A 149 -6.04 -9.57 -9.87
C PRO A 149 -5.87 -10.44 -11.12
N GLU A 150 -6.28 -11.70 -11.09
CA GLU A 150 -6.23 -12.63 -12.23
C GLU A 150 -7.09 -12.12 -13.39
N GLY A 151 -8.31 -11.66 -13.08
CA GLY A 151 -9.24 -11.13 -14.08
C GLY A 151 -8.72 -9.84 -14.69
N LEU A 152 -8.09 -8.97 -13.88
CA LEU A 152 -7.49 -7.73 -14.35
C LEU A 152 -6.28 -7.96 -15.29
N ILE A 153 -5.49 -9.02 -15.05
CA ILE A 153 -4.40 -9.43 -15.94
C ILE A 153 -4.96 -9.89 -17.29
N LEU A 154 -6.03 -10.70 -17.28
CA LEU A 154 -6.71 -11.12 -18.50
C LEU A 154 -7.33 -9.92 -19.22
N LEU A 155 -7.94 -8.97 -18.50
CA LEU A 155 -8.46 -7.72 -19.06
C LEU A 155 -7.35 -6.90 -19.74
N SER A 156 -6.18 -6.78 -19.11
CA SER A 156 -5.02 -6.09 -19.70
C SER A 156 -4.55 -6.78 -21.00
N THR A 157 -4.53 -8.11 -21.00
CA THR A 157 -4.14 -8.95 -22.14
C THR A 157 -5.11 -8.76 -23.30
N PHE A 158 -6.41 -8.83 -23.01
CA PHE A 158 -7.49 -8.63 -23.98
C PHE A 158 -7.47 -7.23 -24.57
N ALA A 159 -7.33 -6.19 -23.74
CA ALA A 159 -7.32 -4.80 -24.20
C ALA A 159 -6.18 -4.53 -25.19
N VAL A 160 -4.97 -5.00 -24.88
CA VAL A 160 -3.81 -4.88 -25.77
C VAL A 160 -4.01 -5.68 -27.05
N LEU A 161 -4.48 -6.93 -26.95
CA LEU A 161 -4.77 -7.79 -28.10
C LEU A 161 -5.79 -7.14 -29.05
N PHE A 162 -6.86 -6.56 -28.49
CA PHE A 162 -7.91 -5.90 -29.24
C PHE A 162 -7.38 -4.68 -30.01
N ILE A 163 -6.71 -3.76 -29.33
CA ILE A 163 -6.21 -2.54 -29.97
C ILE A 163 -5.08 -2.83 -30.98
N GLN A 164 -4.25 -3.84 -30.71
CA GLN A 164 -3.24 -4.33 -31.66
C GLN A 164 -3.88 -4.92 -32.92
N THR A 165 -4.99 -5.64 -32.77
CA THR A 165 -5.73 -6.20 -33.91
C THR A 165 -6.36 -5.07 -34.74
N MET A 166 -7.04 -4.12 -34.11
CA MET A 166 -7.63 -2.97 -34.80
C MET A 166 -6.60 -2.14 -35.57
N THR A 167 -5.43 -1.88 -34.96
CA THR A 167 -4.33 -1.17 -35.63
C THR A 167 -3.73 -1.96 -36.78
N THR A 168 -3.62 -3.28 -36.64
CA THR A 168 -3.12 -4.17 -37.69
C THR A 168 -4.06 -4.26 -38.89
N LEU A 169 -5.38 -4.23 -38.66
CA LEU A 169 -6.36 -4.27 -39.76
C LEU A 169 -6.21 -3.08 -40.73
N GLN A 170 -5.70 -1.94 -40.23
CA GLN A 170 -5.41 -0.74 -41.01
C GLN A 170 -3.99 -0.75 -41.63
N ALA A 171 -3.14 -1.72 -41.30
CA ALA A 171 -1.77 -1.80 -41.81
C ALA A 171 -1.71 -2.35 -43.24
N LYS A 172 -0.90 -1.73 -44.09
CA LYS A 172 -0.73 -2.12 -45.51
C LYS A 172 0.30 -3.24 -45.75
N ARG A 173 1.20 -3.50 -44.79
CA ARG A 173 2.29 -4.50 -44.90
C ARG A 173 2.32 -5.38 -43.66
N MET A 174 2.72 -6.64 -43.81
CA MET A 174 2.86 -7.64 -42.73
C MET A 174 1.56 -8.03 -42.01
N LYS A 175 0.39 -7.63 -42.55
CA LYS A 175 -0.94 -7.83 -41.95
C LYS A 175 -1.22 -9.28 -41.57
N ILE A 176 -0.98 -10.23 -42.48
CA ILE A 176 -1.24 -11.67 -42.23
C ILE A 176 -0.38 -12.21 -41.08
N ARG A 177 0.92 -11.89 -41.04
CA ARG A 177 1.82 -12.37 -39.98
C ARG A 177 1.45 -11.82 -38.61
N ILE A 178 1.06 -10.55 -38.54
CA ILE A 178 0.64 -9.93 -37.28
C ILE A 178 -0.73 -10.47 -36.83
N LEU A 179 -1.67 -10.67 -37.77
CA LEU A 179 -2.95 -11.30 -37.46
C LEU A 179 -2.79 -12.75 -37.00
N ALA A 180 -1.86 -13.52 -37.58
CA ALA A 180 -1.54 -14.87 -37.12
C ALA A 180 -0.99 -14.86 -35.68
N LEU A 181 -0.11 -13.91 -35.35
CA LEU A 181 0.43 -13.76 -34.00
C LEU A 181 -0.65 -13.34 -32.99
N ASN A 182 -1.54 -12.42 -33.37
CA ASN A 182 -2.68 -12.03 -32.54
C ASN A 182 -3.67 -13.20 -32.38
N PHE A 183 -3.90 -13.99 -33.42
CA PHE A 183 -4.73 -15.19 -33.33
C PHE A 183 -4.12 -16.20 -32.35
N PHE A 184 -2.80 -16.40 -32.39
CA PHE A 184 -2.11 -17.23 -31.41
C PHE A 184 -2.20 -16.66 -29.99
N GLY A 185 -2.05 -15.33 -29.83
CA GLY A 185 -2.29 -14.63 -28.56
C GLY A 185 -3.73 -14.80 -28.06
N LEU A 186 -4.72 -14.78 -28.97
CA LEU A 186 -6.13 -15.05 -28.66
C LEU A 186 -6.32 -16.48 -28.15
N LEU A 187 -5.69 -17.48 -28.78
CA LEU A 187 -5.77 -18.87 -28.33
C LEU A 187 -5.20 -19.03 -26.91
N ILE A 188 -4.03 -18.46 -26.63
CA ILE A 188 -3.44 -18.49 -25.29
C ILE A 188 -4.32 -17.76 -24.28
N PHE A 189 -4.85 -16.59 -24.66
CA PHE A 189 -5.81 -15.85 -23.85
C PHE A 189 -7.05 -16.71 -23.53
N LEU A 190 -7.63 -17.39 -24.53
CA LEU A 190 -8.80 -18.25 -24.34
C LEU A 190 -8.49 -19.45 -23.44
N VAL A 191 -7.33 -20.07 -23.56
CA VAL A 191 -6.89 -21.14 -22.64
C VAL A 191 -6.76 -20.60 -21.21
N ALA A 192 -6.11 -19.46 -21.03
CA ALA A 192 -5.98 -18.83 -19.71
C ALA A 192 -7.34 -18.41 -19.14
N PHE A 193 -8.27 -17.94 -19.99
CA PHE A 193 -9.63 -17.60 -19.62
C PHE A 193 -10.46 -18.84 -19.26
N MET A 194 -10.32 -19.95 -19.98
CA MET A 194 -10.98 -21.22 -19.63
C MET A 194 -10.45 -21.80 -18.32
N GLN A 195 -9.17 -21.57 -18.01
CA GLN A 195 -8.57 -21.94 -16.74
C GLN A 195 -8.81 -20.91 -15.63
N TYR A 196 -9.50 -19.80 -15.91
CA TYR A 196 -9.63 -18.68 -14.98
C TYR A 196 -10.17 -19.10 -13.61
N ASP A 197 -11.21 -19.93 -13.55
CA ASP A 197 -11.74 -20.38 -12.26
C ASP A 197 -10.73 -21.25 -11.50
N SER A 198 -10.01 -22.15 -12.18
CA SER A 198 -8.92 -22.93 -11.57
C SER A 198 -7.74 -22.06 -11.13
N LEU A 199 -7.47 -20.97 -11.86
CA LEU A 199 -6.42 -19.99 -11.56
C LEU A 199 -6.83 -19.00 -10.45
N ARG A 200 -8.13 -18.70 -10.30
CA ARG A 200 -8.72 -17.86 -9.24
C ARG A 200 -8.77 -18.61 -7.91
N VAL A 201 -8.82 -19.93 -7.96
CA VAL A 201 -8.90 -20.80 -6.77
C VAL A 201 -7.54 -20.97 -6.06
N LEU A 202 -6.46 -20.45 -6.63
CA LEU A 202 -5.07 -20.75 -6.27
C LEU A 202 -4.57 -20.53 -4.84
N ARG A 203 -3.65 -21.45 -4.51
CA ARG A 203 -2.89 -21.71 -3.29
C ARG A 203 -2.00 -20.56 -2.86
N PRO A 204 -2.41 -19.66 -1.95
CA PRO A 204 -1.40 -18.94 -1.18
C PRO A 204 -0.56 -19.99 -0.45
N LYS A 205 0.74 -19.71 -0.25
CA LYS A 205 1.43 -20.36 0.86
C LYS A 205 0.84 -19.81 2.15
N ILE A 206 -0.31 -20.34 2.55
CA ILE A 206 -0.86 -20.22 3.91
C ILE A 206 0.31 -20.40 4.87
N SER A 207 0.35 -19.44 5.77
CA SER A 207 1.51 -18.98 6.53
C SER A 207 2.40 -20.06 7.13
N LYS A 208 3.55 -19.60 7.64
CA LYS A 208 4.40 -20.30 8.62
C LYS A 208 3.64 -20.90 9.83
N TYR A 209 2.35 -20.57 10.00
CA TYR A 209 1.49 -20.93 11.14
C TYR A 209 0.27 -21.81 10.78
N MET A 210 -0.10 -21.99 9.51
CA MET A 210 -1.17 -22.92 9.11
C MET A 210 -0.79 -23.66 7.82
N ARG A 211 -0.83 -25.01 7.86
CA ARG A 211 -0.48 -25.85 6.70
C ARG A 211 -1.38 -25.52 5.49
N THR A 212 -0.73 -25.10 4.41
CA THR A 212 -1.28 -24.75 3.08
C THR A 212 -2.29 -25.74 2.52
N ASP A 213 -2.10 -27.01 2.82
CA ASP A 213 -2.84 -28.08 2.16
C ASP A 213 -4.20 -28.35 2.83
N ILE A 214 -4.37 -27.84 4.07
CA ILE A 214 -5.54 -28.08 4.90
C ILE A 214 -6.56 -26.94 4.75
N ALA A 215 -6.18 -25.65 4.72
CA ALA A 215 -7.19 -24.59 4.74
C ALA A 215 -8.01 -24.49 3.44
N GLU A 216 -7.41 -24.71 2.27
CA GLU A 216 -8.10 -24.45 0.99
C GLU A 216 -9.24 -25.41 0.65
N LYS A 217 -9.12 -26.69 1.04
CA LYS A 217 -10.22 -27.67 0.90
C LYS A 217 -11.44 -27.31 1.77
N HIS A 218 -11.27 -26.35 2.65
CA HIS A 218 -12.21 -25.96 3.69
C HIS A 218 -12.65 -24.50 3.57
N ILE A 219 -12.23 -23.78 2.51
CA ILE A 219 -12.73 -22.44 2.24
C ILE A 219 -14.18 -22.55 1.76
N GLU A 220 -15.09 -22.00 2.55
CA GLU A 220 -16.53 -21.96 2.25
C GLU A 220 -16.97 -20.59 1.71
N TYR A 221 -16.20 -19.54 2.00
CA TYR A 221 -16.44 -18.19 1.49
C TYR A 221 -15.14 -17.55 1.01
N ARG A 222 -15.22 -16.81 -0.11
CA ARG A 222 -14.10 -16.04 -0.66
C ARG A 222 -14.61 -14.76 -1.32
N SER A 223 -13.98 -13.63 -0.99
CA SER A 223 -14.21 -12.36 -1.67
C SER A 223 -12.93 -11.55 -1.83
N TRP A 224 -12.97 -10.61 -2.77
CA TRP A 224 -11.93 -9.60 -2.94
C TRP A 224 -12.45 -8.26 -2.44
N SER A 225 -11.84 -7.75 -1.39
CA SER A 225 -11.97 -6.35 -1.01
C SER A 225 -10.99 -5.51 -1.84
N PRO A 226 -11.24 -4.20 -2.03
CA PRO A 226 -10.21 -3.30 -2.56
C PRO A 226 -8.91 -3.27 -1.72
N ILE A 227 -8.96 -3.72 -0.47
CA ILE A 227 -7.83 -3.70 0.48
C ILE A 227 -7.11 -5.06 0.52
N VAL A 228 -7.85 -6.13 0.79
CA VAL A 228 -7.34 -7.51 1.00
C VAL A 228 -8.23 -8.56 0.33
N ARG A 229 -7.70 -9.75 0.07
CA ARG A 229 -8.53 -10.94 -0.17
C ARG A 229 -9.04 -11.46 1.18
N ILE A 230 -10.31 -11.82 1.25
CA ILE A 230 -10.94 -12.39 2.44
C ILE A 230 -11.34 -13.82 2.12
N ASP A 231 -10.90 -14.77 2.95
CA ASP A 231 -11.29 -16.17 2.91
C ASP A 231 -11.88 -16.56 4.27
N VAL A 232 -12.94 -17.36 4.30
CA VAL A 232 -13.41 -18.02 5.53
C VAL A 232 -13.26 -19.53 5.39
N ALA A 233 -12.50 -20.12 6.32
CA ALA A 233 -12.19 -21.55 6.32
C ALA A 233 -12.82 -22.28 7.52
N ASP A 234 -13.42 -23.44 7.25
CA ASP A 234 -13.98 -24.36 8.24
C ASP A 234 -13.20 -25.69 8.29
N PHE A 235 -12.19 -25.73 9.15
CA PHE A 235 -11.31 -26.89 9.32
C PHE A 235 -11.97 -28.09 10.02
N GLN A 236 -13.22 -27.97 10.48
CA GLN A 236 -13.93 -29.05 11.18
C GLN A 236 -14.26 -30.23 10.24
N ARG A 237 -14.34 -29.99 8.92
CA ARG A 237 -14.82 -30.96 7.92
C ARG A 237 -13.92 -32.19 7.71
N GLN A 238 -12.81 -32.40 8.44
CA GLN A 238 -11.90 -33.53 8.18
C GLN A 238 -11.22 -34.34 9.31
N SER A 239 -11.31 -34.04 10.61
CA SER A 239 -10.44 -34.77 11.56
C SER A 239 -11.00 -36.15 12.01
N LYS A 240 -10.61 -37.23 11.31
CA LYS A 240 -10.46 -38.56 11.94
C LYS A 240 -8.99 -38.92 12.24
N GLU A 241 -8.00 -38.23 11.65
CA GLU A 241 -6.59 -38.68 11.69
C GLU A 241 -5.53 -37.65 12.12
N GLU A 242 -5.85 -36.35 12.33
CA GLU A 242 -4.93 -35.39 12.96
C GLU A 242 -5.69 -34.49 13.97
N PRO A 243 -5.28 -34.41 15.26
CA PRO A 243 -5.94 -33.59 16.27
C PRO A 243 -5.39 -32.15 16.27
N LEU A 244 -5.62 -31.41 15.18
CA LEU A 244 -5.50 -29.95 15.22
C LEU A 244 -6.79 -29.41 15.87
N ARG A 245 -6.78 -29.22 17.20
CA ARG A 245 -7.82 -28.56 18.03
C ARG A 245 -9.23 -28.63 17.43
N THR A 246 -9.79 -29.84 17.41
CA THR A 246 -11.20 -30.12 17.15
C THR A 246 -12.08 -29.46 18.20
N THR A 247 -12.55 -28.25 17.95
CA THR A 247 -13.77 -27.75 18.58
C THR A 247 -14.70 -27.30 17.48
N SER A 248 -15.96 -27.72 17.55
CA SER A 248 -17.05 -27.37 16.63
C SER A 248 -17.46 -25.88 16.70
N GLN A 249 -16.52 -25.02 17.12
CA GLN A 249 -16.78 -23.71 17.67
C GLN A 249 -16.00 -22.58 16.96
N ILE A 250 -15.16 -22.85 15.97
CA ILE A 250 -14.34 -21.79 15.35
C ILE A 250 -14.35 -21.92 13.81
N LYS A 251 -14.60 -20.79 13.14
CA LYS A 251 -14.29 -20.55 11.73
C LYS A 251 -13.17 -19.52 11.62
N TYR A 252 -12.32 -19.66 10.62
CA TYR A 252 -11.12 -18.83 10.50
C TYR A 252 -11.33 -17.80 9.39
N LEU A 253 -11.33 -16.52 9.77
CA LEU A 253 -11.33 -15.39 8.86
C LEU A 253 -9.88 -15.08 8.48
N LEU A 254 -9.53 -15.27 7.21
CA LEU A 254 -8.16 -15.18 6.70
C LEU A 254 -8.03 -14.02 5.72
N PHE A 255 -6.97 -13.23 5.88
CA PHE A 255 -6.62 -12.14 4.98
C PHE A 255 -5.40 -12.50 4.14
N ASP A 256 -5.48 -12.23 2.84
CA ASP A 256 -4.42 -12.47 1.85
C ASP A 256 -3.77 -13.86 2.03
N GLY A 257 -4.61 -14.90 2.08
CA GLY A 257 -4.15 -16.29 2.22
C GLY A 257 -3.69 -16.69 3.62
N GLY A 258 -4.14 -16.00 4.67
CA GLY A 258 -3.83 -16.33 6.06
C GLY A 258 -2.48 -15.77 6.54
N THR A 259 -1.98 -14.74 5.86
CA THR A 259 -0.85 -13.92 6.35
C THR A 259 -1.21 -13.27 7.69
N ILE A 260 -2.46 -12.82 7.80
CA ILE A 260 -3.12 -12.32 9.00
C ILE A 260 -4.50 -12.98 9.05
N GLY A 261 -5.07 -13.16 10.23
CA GLY A 261 -6.42 -13.67 10.37
C GLY A 261 -7.04 -13.34 11.72
N SER A 262 -8.31 -13.66 11.83
CA SER A 262 -9.14 -13.58 13.02
C SER A 262 -9.99 -14.85 13.13
N ASN A 263 -10.57 -15.09 14.30
CA ASN A 263 -11.43 -16.24 14.54
C ASN A 263 -12.88 -15.78 14.71
N ILE A 264 -13.78 -16.34 13.91
CA ILE A 264 -15.21 -16.26 14.15
C ILE A 264 -15.56 -17.40 15.09
N TYR A 265 -15.99 -17.04 16.29
CA TYR A 265 -16.34 -18.00 17.33
C TYR A 265 -17.83 -18.30 17.29
N ASN A 266 -18.17 -19.59 17.34
CA ASN A 266 -19.53 -20.07 17.52
C ASN A 266 -20.02 -19.57 18.88
N PHE A 267 -21.16 -18.90 18.87
CA PHE A 267 -21.75 -18.32 20.06
C PHE A 267 -23.27 -18.34 19.93
N ASP A 268 -23.96 -18.73 20.99
CA ASP A 268 -25.42 -18.87 21.02
C ASP A 268 -26.16 -17.57 21.36
N GLY A 269 -25.43 -16.48 21.63
CA GLY A 269 -25.99 -15.19 22.02
C GLY A 269 -26.25 -15.04 23.51
N ASP A 270 -26.01 -16.07 24.33
CA ASP A 270 -26.21 -16.03 25.78
C ASP A 270 -24.95 -15.51 26.50
N TYR A 271 -24.91 -14.19 26.71
CA TYR A 271 -23.79 -13.53 27.39
C TYR A 271 -23.62 -13.97 28.85
N GLU A 272 -24.70 -14.29 29.55
CA GLU A 272 -24.66 -14.69 30.96
C GLU A 272 -24.07 -16.09 31.11
N LYS A 273 -24.45 -17.00 30.22
CA LYS A 273 -23.83 -18.33 30.11
C LYS A 273 -22.37 -18.21 29.73
N LEU A 274 -22.04 -17.43 28.70
CA LEU A 274 -20.66 -17.20 28.28
C LEU A 274 -19.81 -16.70 29.44
N ARG A 275 -20.30 -15.71 30.20
CA ARG A 275 -19.58 -15.13 31.35
C ARG A 275 -19.25 -16.15 32.45
N ARG A 276 -20.12 -17.13 32.68
CA ARG A 276 -19.90 -18.20 33.67
C ARG A 276 -18.93 -19.27 33.19
N GLU A 277 -18.93 -19.57 31.90
CA GLU A 277 -18.31 -20.79 31.37
C GLU A 277 -16.98 -20.52 30.64
N TYR A 278 -16.76 -19.33 30.07
CA TYR A 278 -15.61 -19.07 29.21
C TYR A 278 -14.27 -19.26 29.93
N ILE A 279 -14.20 -19.04 31.25
CA ILE A 279 -12.96 -19.20 32.03
C ILE A 279 -12.45 -20.65 31.98
N ASN A 280 -13.35 -21.62 31.85
CA ASN A 280 -12.96 -23.03 31.76
C ASN A 280 -12.34 -23.40 30.40
N ASN A 281 -12.59 -22.59 29.36
CA ASN A 281 -12.14 -22.83 27.99
C ASN A 281 -12.08 -21.50 27.20
N PRO A 282 -11.19 -20.57 27.55
CA PRO A 282 -11.17 -19.23 26.95
C PRO A 282 -10.85 -19.27 25.46
N GLU A 283 -10.02 -20.22 25.03
CA GLU A 283 -9.57 -20.37 23.65
C GLU A 283 -10.71 -20.70 22.68
N SER A 284 -11.84 -21.20 23.19
CA SER A 284 -13.04 -21.47 22.40
C SER A 284 -13.90 -20.23 22.18
N HIS A 285 -13.53 -19.09 22.77
CA HIS A 285 -14.26 -17.83 22.62
C HIS A 285 -13.37 -16.62 22.33
N PHE A 286 -12.10 -16.65 22.69
CA PHE A 286 -11.16 -15.54 22.56
C PHE A 286 -9.79 -16.06 22.12
N LEU A 287 -9.17 -15.38 21.16
CA LEU A 287 -7.84 -15.75 20.66
C LEU A 287 -6.79 -15.63 21.75
N ARG A 288 -6.90 -14.59 22.58
CA ARG A 288 -6.15 -14.47 23.83
C ARG A 288 -7.07 -13.90 24.90
N LEU A 289 -6.91 -14.42 26.11
CA LEU A 289 -7.67 -13.96 27.28
C LEU A 289 -7.53 -12.46 27.50
N ALA A 290 -6.37 -11.88 27.16
CA ALA A 290 -6.13 -10.46 27.32
C ALA A 290 -7.15 -9.56 26.61
N SER A 291 -7.87 -10.05 25.59
CA SER A 291 -8.97 -9.33 24.94
C SER A 291 -10.09 -8.92 25.90
N VAL A 292 -10.24 -9.59 27.05
CA VAL A 292 -11.32 -9.32 28.01
C VAL A 292 -10.91 -8.39 29.17
N ALA A 293 -9.62 -8.09 29.33
CA ALA A 293 -9.06 -7.49 30.55
C ALA A 293 -9.68 -6.13 30.93
N SER A 294 -9.69 -5.16 30.00
CA SER A 294 -10.28 -3.84 30.27
C SER A 294 -11.78 -3.89 30.52
N HIS A 295 -12.49 -4.79 29.84
CA HIS A 295 -13.93 -4.98 30.02
C HIS A 295 -14.25 -5.67 31.36
N HIS A 296 -13.43 -6.62 31.81
CA HIS A 296 -13.55 -7.24 33.13
C HIS A 296 -13.43 -6.20 34.25
N LEU A 297 -12.43 -5.33 34.17
CA LEU A 297 -12.23 -4.24 35.14
C LEU A 297 -13.37 -3.22 35.17
N LYS A 298 -14.14 -3.13 34.08
CA LYS A 298 -15.30 -2.23 33.94
C LYS A 298 -16.65 -2.95 34.02
N ARG A 299 -16.65 -4.25 34.35
CA ARG A 299 -17.85 -5.09 34.37
C ARG A 299 -18.98 -4.46 35.16
N ASP A 300 -20.19 -4.56 34.62
CA ASP A 300 -21.45 -4.14 35.27
C ASP A 300 -21.54 -2.65 35.64
N THR A 301 -20.58 -1.83 35.21
CA THR A 301 -20.65 -0.36 35.35
C THR A 301 -21.51 0.28 34.27
N GLY A 302 -21.90 -0.49 33.24
CA GLY A 302 -22.56 0.00 32.04
C GLY A 302 -21.61 0.85 31.19
N HIS A 303 -20.35 0.43 31.09
CA HIS A 303 -19.28 1.18 30.42
C HIS A 303 -19.54 1.38 28.93
N SER A 304 -18.91 2.43 28.41
CA SER A 304 -18.83 2.73 26.98
C SER A 304 -17.48 2.29 26.41
N ALA A 305 -17.49 1.67 25.23
CA ALA A 305 -16.28 1.17 24.59
C ALA A 305 -16.14 1.65 23.14
N PHE A 306 -14.91 1.97 22.73
CA PHE A 306 -14.53 2.19 21.34
C PHE A 306 -13.47 1.17 20.94
N LEU A 307 -13.81 0.29 20.00
CA LEU A 307 -12.96 -0.82 19.58
C LEU A 307 -12.39 -0.53 18.19
N ILE A 308 -11.07 -0.56 18.03
CA ILE A 308 -10.38 -0.34 16.76
C ILE A 308 -9.85 -1.67 16.22
N GLY A 309 -10.32 -2.06 15.04
CA GLY A 309 -9.95 -3.30 14.37
C GLY A 309 -10.69 -4.49 14.99
N VAL A 310 -12.04 -4.44 15.00
CA VAL A 310 -12.85 -5.49 15.63
C VAL A 310 -12.79 -6.84 14.93
N GLY A 311 -12.33 -6.90 13.67
CA GLY A 311 -12.18 -8.15 12.93
C GLY A 311 -13.45 -9.01 13.01
N ALA A 312 -13.30 -10.25 13.51
CA ALA A 312 -14.41 -11.18 13.68
C ALA A 312 -15.26 -10.99 14.96
N GLY A 313 -14.97 -9.96 15.77
CA GLY A 313 -15.85 -9.51 16.85
C GLY A 313 -15.58 -10.10 18.24
N GLN A 314 -14.41 -10.67 18.51
CA GLN A 314 -14.13 -11.23 19.85
C GLN A 314 -14.07 -10.13 20.93
N GLU A 315 -13.54 -8.96 20.62
CA GLU A 315 -13.47 -7.80 21.50
C GLU A 315 -14.87 -7.24 21.74
N LEU A 316 -15.67 -7.19 20.68
CA LEU A 316 -17.09 -6.82 20.74
C LEU A 316 -17.86 -7.75 21.67
N LYS A 317 -17.68 -9.07 21.50
CA LYS A 317 -18.27 -10.09 22.37
C LYS A 317 -17.82 -9.93 23.82
N ALA A 318 -16.54 -9.64 24.08
CA ALA A 318 -16.04 -9.40 25.43
C ALA A 318 -16.71 -8.17 26.09
N ALA A 319 -16.86 -7.07 25.34
CA ALA A 319 -17.52 -5.87 25.84
C ALA A 319 -18.99 -6.13 26.22
N LEU A 320 -19.72 -6.82 25.35
CA LEU A 320 -21.15 -7.13 25.55
C LEU A 320 -21.36 -8.15 26.68
N MET A 321 -20.47 -9.14 26.82
CA MET A 321 -20.44 -10.11 27.92
C MET A 321 -20.30 -9.44 29.29
N TYR A 322 -19.53 -8.34 29.37
CA TYR A 322 -19.35 -7.55 30.58
C TYR A 322 -20.34 -6.37 30.71
N ASN A 323 -21.46 -6.45 29.99
CA ASN A 323 -22.60 -5.53 30.08
C ASN A 323 -22.27 -4.06 29.72
N ALA A 324 -21.43 -3.86 28.70
CA ALA A 324 -21.26 -2.52 28.10
C ALA A 324 -22.61 -1.98 27.61
N LYS A 325 -22.90 -0.69 27.88
CA LYS A 325 -24.15 -0.05 27.43
C LYS A 325 -24.08 0.46 26.00
N LYS A 326 -22.89 0.85 25.55
CA LYS A 326 -22.64 1.33 24.20
C LYS A 326 -21.27 0.89 23.74
N VAL A 327 -21.19 0.25 22.58
CA VAL A 327 -19.93 -0.15 21.95
C VAL A 327 -19.89 0.42 20.54
N ILE A 328 -18.89 1.24 20.23
CA ILE A 328 -18.57 1.60 18.86
C ILE A 328 -17.52 0.62 18.35
N ALA A 329 -17.90 -0.20 17.38
CA ALA A 329 -17.07 -1.24 16.79
C ALA A 329 -16.57 -0.76 15.41
N ASN A 330 -15.29 -0.37 15.35
CA ASN A 330 -14.67 0.12 14.13
C ASN A 330 -13.85 -0.97 13.43
N GLU A 331 -14.10 -1.20 12.15
CA GLU A 331 -13.30 -2.08 11.29
C GLU A 331 -12.87 -1.34 10.02
N LEU A 332 -11.63 -1.56 9.59
CA LEU A 332 -11.11 -0.95 8.37
C LEU A 332 -11.68 -1.62 7.11
N ILE A 333 -11.88 -2.92 7.15
CA ILE A 333 -12.33 -3.74 6.02
C ILE A 333 -13.85 -3.95 6.13
N GLY A 334 -14.64 -3.10 5.46
CA GLY A 334 -16.10 -3.13 5.54
C GLY A 334 -16.74 -4.48 5.19
N ASP A 335 -16.14 -5.23 4.26
CA ASP A 335 -16.58 -6.58 3.88
C ASP A 335 -16.58 -7.55 5.07
N VAL A 336 -15.69 -7.37 6.06
CA VAL A 336 -15.66 -8.18 7.29
C VAL A 336 -16.88 -7.92 8.17
N ILE A 337 -17.29 -6.65 8.28
CA ILE A 337 -18.53 -6.28 8.97
C ILE A 337 -19.73 -6.86 8.22
N GLU A 338 -19.79 -6.72 6.90
CA GLU A 338 -20.90 -7.24 6.09
C GLU A 338 -21.06 -8.76 6.23
N LEU A 339 -19.95 -9.50 6.21
CA LEU A 339 -19.93 -10.95 6.46
C LEU A 339 -20.44 -11.30 7.85
N SER A 340 -20.03 -10.55 8.87
CA SER A 340 -20.38 -10.80 10.26
C SER A 340 -21.83 -10.40 10.58
N LEU A 341 -22.38 -9.42 9.86
CA LEU A 341 -23.77 -8.96 9.96
C LEU A 341 -24.75 -9.90 9.25
N ASN A 342 -24.33 -10.55 8.17
CA ASN A 342 -25.19 -11.35 7.30
C ASN A 342 -24.81 -12.83 7.37
N GLU A 343 -23.91 -13.29 6.50
CA GLU A 343 -23.55 -14.70 6.29
C GLU A 343 -23.23 -15.46 7.60
N TYR A 344 -22.51 -14.81 8.53
CA TYR A 344 -22.05 -15.41 9.78
C TYR A 344 -22.77 -14.90 11.03
N SER A 345 -23.85 -14.13 10.88
CA SER A 345 -24.61 -13.55 11.98
C SER A 345 -25.15 -14.59 12.96
N GLN A 346 -25.71 -15.69 12.46
CA GLN A 346 -26.21 -16.76 13.32
C GLN A 346 -25.09 -17.50 14.04
N PHE A 347 -23.96 -17.71 13.35
CA PHE A 347 -22.82 -18.44 13.90
C PHE A 347 -22.13 -17.64 15.01
N ASN A 348 -22.01 -16.32 14.87
CA ASN A 348 -21.34 -15.47 15.86
C ASN A 348 -22.24 -15.02 17.02
N GLY A 349 -23.46 -15.55 17.14
CA GLY A 349 -24.41 -15.18 18.19
C GLY A 349 -25.04 -13.80 18.00
N ASN A 350 -25.08 -13.32 16.75
CA ASN A 350 -25.67 -12.06 16.33
C ASN A 350 -25.06 -10.81 17.00
N ILE A 351 -23.80 -10.88 17.44
CA ILE A 351 -23.15 -9.83 18.24
C ILE A 351 -23.02 -8.49 17.49
N PHE A 352 -22.92 -8.51 16.16
CA PHE A 352 -22.82 -7.30 15.33
C PHE A 352 -24.17 -6.59 15.15
N ASN A 353 -25.30 -7.29 15.35
CA ASN A 353 -26.65 -6.73 15.28
C ASN A 353 -27.22 -6.38 16.68
N ASP A 354 -26.42 -6.51 17.74
CA ASP A 354 -26.84 -6.16 19.09
C ASP A 354 -27.17 -4.66 19.17
N PRO A 355 -28.32 -4.25 19.75
CA PRO A 355 -28.77 -2.85 19.75
C PRO A 355 -27.83 -1.90 20.52
N ARG A 356 -26.89 -2.43 21.32
CA ARG A 356 -25.87 -1.65 22.03
C ARG A 356 -24.67 -1.31 21.13
N VAL A 357 -24.63 -1.82 19.91
CA VAL A 357 -23.48 -1.74 19.00
C VAL A 357 -23.73 -0.73 17.88
N GLU A 358 -22.77 0.17 17.72
CA GLU A 358 -22.69 1.11 16.60
C GLU A 358 -21.50 0.72 15.73
N LEU A 359 -21.74 0.37 14.47
CA LEU A 359 -20.69 -0.07 13.55
C LEU A 359 -20.12 1.11 12.78
N SER A 360 -18.79 1.15 12.66
CA SER A 360 -18.05 2.15 11.89
C SER A 360 -17.09 1.47 10.93
N VAL A 361 -17.11 1.86 9.66
CA VAL A 361 -16.18 1.36 8.64
C VAL A 361 -15.18 2.44 8.28
N GLY A 362 -13.89 2.16 8.47
CA GLY A 362 -12.80 3.07 8.12
C GLY A 362 -11.63 3.03 9.11
N ASP A 363 -10.70 3.98 8.97
CA ASP A 363 -9.56 4.14 9.87
C ASP A 363 -10.03 4.47 11.29
N GLY A 364 -9.65 3.63 12.25
CA GLY A 364 -10.14 3.75 13.63
C GLY A 364 -9.64 4.98 14.36
N ARG A 365 -8.50 5.57 13.96
CA ARG A 365 -8.03 6.82 14.54
C ARG A 365 -8.88 7.98 14.05
N ILE A 366 -9.16 8.04 12.76
CA ILE A 366 -9.98 9.13 12.21
C ILE A 366 -11.43 9.00 12.68
N ALA A 367 -11.98 7.78 12.75
CA ALA A 367 -13.30 7.53 13.34
C ALA A 367 -13.38 8.00 14.80
N LEU A 368 -12.36 7.71 15.62
CA LEU A 368 -12.29 8.17 17.01
C LEU A 368 -12.14 9.70 17.11
N GLU A 369 -11.34 10.31 16.22
CA GLU A 369 -11.14 11.75 16.12
C GLU A 369 -12.48 12.48 15.87
N ASN A 370 -13.25 11.97 14.90
CA ASN A 370 -14.58 12.48 14.54
C ASN A 370 -15.67 12.20 15.59
N SER A 371 -15.47 11.22 16.48
CA SER A 371 -16.45 10.91 17.53
C SER A 371 -16.60 12.07 18.51
N THR A 372 -17.83 12.50 18.81
CA THR A 372 -18.08 13.54 19.83
C THR A 372 -18.09 12.99 21.26
N SER A 373 -18.05 11.67 21.41
CA SER A 373 -18.15 10.98 22.70
C SER A 373 -16.77 10.72 23.33
N LYS A 374 -16.78 10.50 24.64
CA LYS A 374 -15.66 9.90 25.38
C LYS A 374 -16.03 8.49 25.81
N PHE A 375 -15.01 7.68 26.08
CA PHE A 375 -15.16 6.25 26.33
C PHE A 375 -14.49 5.83 27.65
N ASP A 376 -15.05 4.81 28.28
CA ASP A 376 -14.45 4.17 29.45
C ASP A 376 -13.40 3.14 29.04
N VAL A 377 -13.55 2.55 27.85
CA VAL A 377 -12.57 1.65 27.25
C VAL A 377 -12.29 2.09 25.81
N ILE A 378 -11.01 2.29 25.48
CA ILE A 378 -10.54 2.32 24.08
C ILE A 378 -9.65 1.10 23.90
N GLN A 379 -9.97 0.21 22.96
CA GLN A 379 -9.26 -1.04 22.77
C GLN A 379 -8.73 -1.18 21.34
N ILE A 380 -7.43 -1.49 21.23
CA ILE A 380 -6.75 -1.83 19.98
C ILE A 380 -6.10 -3.21 20.17
N PHE A 381 -6.83 -4.27 19.84
CA PHE A 381 -6.36 -5.63 20.10
C PHE A 381 -5.63 -6.26 18.91
N SER A 382 -6.11 -6.01 17.69
CA SER A 382 -5.47 -6.40 16.44
C SER A 382 -5.72 -5.33 15.39
N ASN A 383 -4.66 -4.90 14.69
CA ASN A 383 -4.77 -3.84 13.69
C ASN A 383 -3.78 -4.00 12.52
N TYR A 384 -3.37 -5.23 12.25
CA TYR A 384 -2.42 -5.53 11.18
C TYR A 384 -3.10 -5.62 9.82
N LEU A 385 -2.45 -5.07 8.80
CA LEU A 385 -2.79 -5.27 7.40
C LEU A 385 -1.65 -5.95 6.65
N SER A 386 -1.99 -6.74 5.64
CA SER A 386 -1.03 -7.44 4.76
C SER A 386 -0.75 -6.67 3.46
N SER A 387 -1.70 -5.85 3.00
CA SER A 387 -1.66 -5.16 1.70
C SER A 387 -0.56 -4.11 1.57
N THR A 388 0.25 -4.18 0.50
CA THR A 388 1.36 -3.24 0.23
C THR A 388 0.86 -1.87 -0.18
N ILE A 389 0.24 -1.80 -1.36
CA ILE A 389 -1.19 -1.51 -1.48
C ILE A 389 -1.69 -0.51 -0.47
N ALA A 390 -2.68 -0.95 0.31
CA ALA A 390 -3.43 -0.17 1.28
C ALA A 390 -2.58 0.51 2.37
N GLN A 391 -1.40 0.00 2.72
CA GLN A 391 -0.58 0.56 3.80
C GLN A 391 0.43 1.64 3.34
N GLY A 392 0.56 1.90 2.03
CA GLY A 392 1.70 2.67 1.51
C GLY A 392 3.04 2.06 1.93
N LYS A 393 3.06 0.73 1.96
CA LYS A 393 4.13 -0.05 2.60
C LYS A 393 5.41 0.05 1.79
N GLY A 394 6.46 0.49 2.46
CA GLY A 394 7.83 0.49 1.94
C GLY A 394 8.67 -0.56 2.66
N LEU A 395 9.86 -0.14 3.10
CA LEU A 395 10.72 -0.95 3.96
C LEU A 395 10.11 -1.17 5.35
N PHE A 396 9.37 -0.18 5.86
CA PHE A 396 8.61 -0.27 7.11
C PHE A 396 7.16 0.12 6.87
N ASN A 397 6.26 -0.35 7.74
CA ASN A 397 4.84 -0.04 7.67
C ASN A 397 4.59 1.39 8.14
N VAL A 398 3.71 2.10 7.46
CA VAL A 398 3.13 3.36 7.94
C VAL A 398 1.98 2.99 8.88
N THR A 399 2.04 3.45 10.13
CA THR A 399 1.03 3.12 11.14
C THR A 399 0.71 4.34 12.00
N TYR A 400 -0.36 5.03 11.64
CA TYR A 400 -0.85 6.21 12.36
C TYR A 400 -1.56 5.88 13.69
N LEU A 401 -1.85 4.61 13.97
CA LEU A 401 -2.43 4.18 15.25
C LEU A 401 -1.41 4.18 16.40
N PHE A 402 -0.11 4.20 16.10
CA PHE A 402 0.97 4.14 17.09
C PHE A 402 1.94 5.31 16.88
N THR A 403 1.46 6.52 17.12
CA THR A 403 2.23 7.77 17.14
C THR A 403 1.96 8.54 18.43
N LYS A 404 2.87 9.43 18.85
CA LYS A 404 2.63 10.32 20.00
C LYS A 404 1.27 11.02 19.90
N GLU A 405 0.94 11.59 18.75
CA GLU A 405 -0.31 12.31 18.51
C GLU A 405 -1.54 11.39 18.57
N ALA A 406 -1.40 10.10 18.25
CA ALA A 406 -2.47 9.13 18.44
C ALA A 406 -2.73 8.87 19.93
N PHE A 407 -1.69 8.74 20.75
CA PHE A 407 -1.85 8.60 22.21
C PHE A 407 -2.45 9.85 22.85
N GLU A 408 -2.10 11.05 22.38
CA GLU A 408 -2.73 12.31 22.83
C GLU A 408 -4.25 12.27 22.58
N LEU A 409 -4.66 11.85 21.37
CA LEU A 409 -6.07 11.66 21.02
C LEU A 409 -6.74 10.61 21.93
N TYR A 410 -6.11 9.46 22.16
CA TYR A 410 -6.66 8.41 23.02
C TYR A 410 -6.92 8.95 24.44
N PHE A 411 -5.97 9.66 25.04
CA PHE A 411 -6.15 10.25 26.38
C PHE A 411 -7.17 11.38 26.42
N GLN A 412 -7.35 12.12 25.33
CA GLN A 412 -8.38 13.14 25.20
C GLN A 412 -9.79 12.52 25.14
N LYS A 413 -9.93 11.36 24.48
CA LYS A 413 -11.20 10.64 24.26
C LYS A 413 -11.53 9.64 25.37
N LEU A 414 -10.65 9.42 26.33
CA LEU A 414 -10.96 8.64 27.53
C LEU A 414 -11.67 9.48 28.60
N ASN A 415 -12.61 8.85 29.30
CA ASN A 415 -13.17 9.34 30.56
C ASN A 415 -12.12 9.37 31.68
N THR A 416 -12.41 10.06 32.78
CA THR A 416 -11.46 10.28 33.90
C THR A 416 -10.91 9.00 34.54
N ASP A 417 -11.68 7.92 34.50
CA ASP A 417 -11.28 6.59 34.97
C ASP A 417 -11.12 5.58 33.82
N GLY A 418 -11.02 6.08 32.58
CA GLY A 418 -11.00 5.26 31.36
C GLY A 418 -9.68 4.50 31.16
N ILE A 419 -9.76 3.37 30.47
CA ILE A 419 -8.65 2.46 30.18
C ILE A 419 -8.40 2.41 28.67
N LEU A 420 -7.17 2.71 28.26
CA LEU A 420 -6.63 2.38 26.94
C LEU A 420 -5.99 0.99 27.01
N GLN A 421 -6.51 0.06 26.22
CA GLN A 421 -5.93 -1.27 26.05
C GLN A 421 -5.32 -1.41 24.66
N ILE A 422 -4.03 -1.77 24.59
CA ILE A 422 -3.32 -2.02 23.33
C ILE A 422 -2.63 -3.37 23.40
N ASN A 423 -2.81 -4.22 22.39
CA ASN A 423 -2.04 -5.45 22.24
C ASN A 423 -1.03 -5.28 21.09
N GLN A 424 0.26 -5.22 21.41
CA GLN A 424 1.30 -4.85 20.45
C GLN A 424 2.69 -5.33 20.90
N TYR A 425 3.61 -5.58 19.96
CA TYR A 425 5.03 -5.79 20.25
C TYR A 425 5.71 -4.47 20.64
N GLY A 426 6.80 -4.51 21.41
CA GLY A 426 7.64 -3.33 21.66
C GLY A 426 7.19 -2.49 22.87
N SER A 427 7.21 -3.08 24.07
CA SER A 427 6.81 -2.40 25.30
C SER A 427 7.46 -1.04 25.57
N ASP A 428 8.78 -0.94 25.36
CA ASP A 428 9.50 0.30 25.62
C ASP A 428 8.99 1.43 24.70
N GLN A 429 8.63 1.08 23.45
CA GLN A 429 8.13 2.03 22.45
C GLN A 429 6.70 2.50 22.76
N ILE A 430 5.79 1.58 23.09
CA ILE A 430 4.42 1.92 23.49
C ILE A 430 4.43 2.83 24.73
N TYR A 431 5.18 2.44 25.78
CA TYR A 431 5.29 3.26 26.98
C TYR A 431 5.93 4.62 26.71
N GLY A 432 6.99 4.68 25.91
CA GLY A 432 7.66 5.93 25.54
C GLY A 432 6.74 6.91 24.84
N MET A 433 5.95 6.45 23.86
CA MET A 433 4.97 7.28 23.15
C MET A 433 3.85 7.74 24.08
N ALA A 434 3.28 6.83 24.86
CA ALA A 434 2.23 7.14 25.80
C ALA A 434 2.68 8.17 26.85
N LYS A 435 3.88 7.99 27.42
CA LYS A 435 4.47 8.94 28.36
C LYS A 435 4.74 10.30 27.73
N ALA A 436 5.20 10.34 26.48
CA ALA A 436 5.45 11.59 25.75
C ALA A 436 4.15 12.35 25.42
N ALA A 437 3.04 11.62 25.24
CA ALA A 437 1.70 12.17 25.04
C ALA A 437 0.99 12.55 26.35
N TRP A 438 1.46 12.06 27.50
CA TRP A 438 0.85 12.30 28.80
C TRP A 438 0.99 13.77 29.22
N SER A 439 -0.10 14.36 29.74
CA SER A 439 -0.10 15.77 30.14
C SER A 439 0.74 15.98 31.40
N LYS A 440 1.64 16.98 31.36
CA LYS A 440 2.43 17.39 32.53
C LYS A 440 1.61 17.99 33.68
N THR A 441 0.33 18.31 33.43
CA THR A 441 -0.58 18.83 34.48
C THR A 441 -1.12 17.73 35.39
N GLU A 442 -0.91 16.46 35.05
CA GLU A 442 -1.29 15.32 35.87
C GLU A 442 -0.16 15.07 36.89
N ASN A 443 -0.39 15.44 38.16
CA ASN A 443 0.60 15.44 39.26
C ASN A 443 1.02 14.03 39.75
N SER A 444 1.02 13.02 38.89
CA SER A 444 1.31 11.62 39.22
C SER A 444 2.42 11.06 38.34
N ARG A 445 3.13 10.02 38.82
CA ARG A 445 4.14 9.34 38.00
C ARG A 445 3.42 8.47 36.97
N PHE A 446 3.75 8.63 35.69
CA PHE A 446 3.12 7.86 34.62
C PHE A 446 3.21 6.32 34.79
N SER A 447 4.24 5.81 35.46
CA SER A 447 4.36 4.39 35.80
C SER A 447 3.23 3.86 36.70
N ASP A 448 2.60 4.75 37.48
CA ASP A 448 1.47 4.40 38.33
C ASP A 448 0.17 4.25 37.51
N HIS A 449 0.18 4.64 36.23
CA HIS A 449 -0.94 4.59 35.29
C HIS A 449 -0.80 3.51 34.21
N ALA A 450 0.37 2.89 34.09
CA ALA A 450 0.67 1.95 33.02
C ALA A 450 0.98 0.55 33.56
N VAL A 451 0.18 -0.43 33.15
CA VAL A 451 0.33 -1.85 33.46
C VAL A 451 0.58 -2.62 32.18
N VAL A 452 1.43 -3.63 32.25
CA VAL A 452 1.66 -4.56 31.14
C VAL A 452 1.40 -5.99 31.60
N ILE A 453 0.66 -6.71 30.77
CA ILE A 453 0.43 -8.14 30.87
C ILE A 453 1.30 -8.81 29.81
N LYS A 454 2.27 -9.60 30.27
CA LYS A 454 3.24 -10.31 29.42
C LYS A 454 3.06 -11.80 29.54
N ASN A 455 3.01 -12.50 28.42
CA ASN A 455 3.21 -13.95 28.44
C ASN A 455 4.69 -14.23 28.76
N GLN A 456 4.96 -15.20 29.63
CA GLN A 456 6.33 -15.62 29.96
C GLN A 456 6.95 -16.51 28.86
N ASP A 457 6.18 -16.98 27.86
CA ASP A 457 6.75 -17.63 26.69
C ASP A 457 7.66 -16.65 25.91
N PRO A 458 8.97 -16.90 25.78
CA PRO A 458 9.90 -16.04 25.04
C PRO A 458 9.62 -15.97 23.52
N ASN A 459 8.78 -16.85 22.98
CA ASN A 459 8.31 -16.78 21.60
C ASN A 459 7.13 -15.83 21.41
N ASP A 460 6.37 -15.56 22.47
CA ASP A 460 5.27 -14.61 22.48
C ASP A 460 5.82 -13.19 22.67
N ILE A 461 5.83 -12.43 21.59
CA ILE A 461 6.35 -11.06 21.57
C ILE A 461 5.23 -10.01 21.64
N LEU A 462 3.97 -10.44 21.79
CA LEU A 462 2.81 -9.56 21.84
C LEU A 462 2.42 -9.31 23.29
N ASP A 463 2.73 -8.10 23.77
CA ASP A 463 2.37 -7.66 25.12
C ASP A 463 1.01 -6.95 25.10
N THR A 464 0.24 -7.06 26.19
CA THR A 464 -0.98 -6.25 26.39
C THR A 464 -0.70 -5.11 27.37
N PHE A 465 -0.88 -3.87 26.90
CA PHE A 465 -0.73 -2.64 27.67
C PHE A 465 -2.10 -2.17 28.13
N LEU A 466 -2.21 -1.83 29.41
CA LEU A 466 -3.35 -1.18 30.01
C LEU A 466 -2.88 0.16 30.59
N ILE A 467 -3.36 1.27 30.01
CA ILE A 467 -3.04 2.62 30.46
C ILE A 467 -4.31 3.28 30.94
N LYS A 468 -4.36 3.64 32.23
CA LYS A 468 -5.55 4.18 32.89
C LYS A 468 -5.36 5.65 33.25
N LYS A 469 -6.40 6.48 33.07
CA LYS A 469 -6.33 7.91 33.45
C LYS A 469 -6.20 8.13 34.96
N SER A 470 -6.77 7.25 35.79
CA SER A 470 -6.47 7.20 37.22
C SER A 470 -5.24 6.31 37.48
N PRO A 471 -4.53 6.50 38.61
CA PRO A 471 -3.54 5.54 39.06
C PRO A 471 -4.17 4.17 39.30
N TRP A 472 -3.42 3.09 39.03
CA TRP A 472 -3.82 1.72 39.32
C TRP A 472 -3.76 1.43 40.82
N THR A 473 -4.84 0.87 41.35
CA THR A 473 -4.92 0.38 42.73
C THR A 473 -4.40 -1.06 42.84
N GLU A 474 -3.93 -1.46 44.03
CA GLU A 474 -3.51 -2.86 44.27
C GLU A 474 -4.68 -3.84 44.09
N ASN A 475 -5.91 -3.44 44.40
CA ASN A 475 -7.09 -4.29 44.20
C ASN A 475 -7.33 -4.61 42.73
N GLU A 476 -7.18 -3.63 41.83
CA GLU A 476 -7.33 -3.85 40.39
C GLU A 476 -6.21 -4.74 39.83
N LEU A 477 -4.98 -4.60 40.34
CA LEU A 477 -3.88 -5.47 39.96
C LEU A 477 -4.12 -6.90 40.42
N ASN A 478 -4.54 -7.09 41.68
CA ASN A 478 -4.89 -8.41 42.22
C ASN A 478 -6.06 -9.05 41.45
N GLU A 479 -7.03 -8.25 41.01
CA GLU A 479 -8.15 -8.73 40.20
C GLU A 479 -7.69 -9.22 38.81
N LEU A 480 -6.79 -8.47 38.16
CA LEU A 480 -6.16 -8.94 36.93
C LEU A 480 -5.35 -10.21 37.19
N ASP A 481 -4.55 -10.28 38.25
CA ASP A 481 -3.78 -11.48 38.60
C ASP A 481 -4.70 -12.69 38.78
N GLN A 482 -5.83 -12.53 39.45
CA GLN A 482 -6.83 -13.59 39.61
C GLN A 482 -7.44 -14.02 38.27
N LEU A 483 -7.80 -13.07 37.40
CA LEU A 483 -8.34 -13.37 36.08
C LEU A 483 -7.36 -14.21 35.25
N PHE A 484 -6.07 -13.86 35.23
CA PHE A 484 -5.07 -14.58 34.44
C PHE A 484 -4.55 -15.85 35.12
N ALA A 485 -4.53 -15.93 36.46
CA ALA A 485 -4.11 -17.12 37.21
C ALA A 485 -5.05 -18.32 37.03
N GLN A 486 -6.31 -18.08 36.66
CA GLN A 486 -7.30 -19.13 36.39
C GLN A 486 -7.03 -19.90 35.08
N HIS A 487 -6.01 -19.50 34.31
CA HIS A 487 -5.67 -20.09 33.02
C HIS A 487 -4.28 -20.74 33.06
N PRO A 488 -4.20 -22.02 33.45
CA PRO A 488 -2.92 -22.70 33.75
C PRO A 488 -2.01 -22.91 32.54
N THR A 489 -2.48 -22.68 31.32
CA THR A 489 -1.70 -22.87 30.08
C THR A 489 -0.80 -21.70 29.73
N ASP A 490 -1.06 -20.51 30.28
CA ASP A 490 -0.31 -19.29 29.96
C ASP A 490 0.19 -18.63 31.24
N ASN A 491 1.50 -18.71 31.49
CA ASN A 491 2.12 -17.99 32.59
C ASN A 491 2.21 -16.50 32.24
N PHE A 492 1.28 -15.70 32.75
CA PHE A 492 1.32 -14.25 32.58
C PHE A 492 2.04 -13.56 33.74
N LEU A 493 2.78 -12.50 33.42
CA LEU A 493 3.30 -11.55 34.40
C LEU A 493 2.57 -10.23 34.23
N ILE A 494 1.90 -9.78 35.30
CA ILE A 494 1.23 -8.50 35.37
C ILE A 494 2.07 -7.59 36.25
N SER A 495 2.43 -6.42 35.73
CA SER A 495 3.24 -5.49 36.50
C SER A 495 3.02 -4.05 36.05
N ARG A 496 3.15 -3.12 37.00
CA ARG A 496 3.36 -1.71 36.67
C ARG A 496 4.61 -1.59 35.83
N TYR A 497 4.52 -0.87 34.72
CA TYR A 497 5.61 -0.82 33.77
C TYR A 497 6.47 0.42 34.03
N PRO A 498 7.71 0.27 34.53
CA PRO A 498 8.57 1.41 34.79
C PRO A 498 9.01 2.08 33.47
N GLY A 499 9.09 1.26 32.41
CA GLY A 499 9.51 1.61 31.05
C GLY A 499 10.90 2.24 30.95
N LYS A 500 11.43 2.34 29.75
CA LYS A 500 12.62 3.14 29.46
C LYS A 500 12.23 4.43 28.77
N ILE A 501 12.88 5.53 29.12
CA ILE A 501 12.78 6.75 28.33
C ILE A 501 13.56 6.50 27.03
N LEU A 502 12.84 6.49 25.91
CA LEU A 502 13.45 6.37 24.59
C LEU A 502 13.71 7.77 24.02
N PRO A 503 14.87 7.99 23.38
CA PRO A 503 15.20 9.27 22.76
C PRO A 503 14.36 9.56 21.51
N GLU A 504 13.87 8.51 20.83
CA GLU A 504 13.06 8.63 19.62
C GLU A 504 11.86 7.68 19.67
N PHE A 505 10.76 8.12 19.06
CA PHE A 505 9.52 7.37 18.92
C PHE A 505 8.74 7.87 17.68
N ALA A 506 7.73 7.11 17.27
CA ALA A 506 6.92 7.46 16.10
C ALA A 506 6.02 8.68 16.35
N THR A 507 5.91 9.52 15.33
CA THR A 507 5.04 10.71 15.29
C THR A 507 4.23 10.72 13.99
N ASP A 508 3.23 11.57 13.85
CA ASP A 508 2.48 11.70 12.59
C ASP A 508 3.37 12.14 11.42
N SER A 509 4.47 12.84 11.69
CA SER A 509 5.46 13.18 10.66
C SER A 509 6.40 12.02 10.31
N ARG A 510 6.54 11.04 11.20
CA ARG A 510 7.41 9.85 11.05
C ARG A 510 6.68 8.59 11.58
N PRO A 511 5.61 8.13 10.90
CA PRO A 511 4.69 7.11 11.41
C PRO A 511 5.20 5.67 11.18
N PHE A 512 6.49 5.43 11.37
CA PHE A 512 7.15 4.14 11.09
C PHE A 512 7.40 3.36 12.38
N TYR A 513 6.33 2.99 13.09
CA TYR A 513 6.40 2.36 14.41
C TYR A 513 7.42 1.21 14.49
N THR A 514 7.39 0.31 13.49
CA THR A 514 8.24 -0.88 13.43
C THR A 514 9.74 -0.57 13.34
N GLN A 515 10.13 0.62 12.88
CA GLN A 515 11.52 1.06 12.80
C GLN A 515 12.15 1.26 14.18
N PHE A 516 11.35 1.60 15.19
CA PHE A 516 11.85 1.94 16.52
C PHE A 516 11.96 0.73 17.44
N LEU A 517 11.51 -0.44 17.01
CA LEU A 517 11.58 -1.68 17.79
C LEU A 517 13.01 -2.17 17.96
N LYS A 518 13.24 -3.08 18.90
CA LYS A 518 14.54 -3.74 19.03
C LYS A 518 14.84 -4.59 17.78
N PRO A 519 16.10 -4.69 17.30
CA PRO A 519 16.44 -5.40 16.08
C PRO A 519 15.95 -6.85 16.01
N ASN A 520 15.96 -7.58 17.13
CA ASN A 520 15.45 -8.95 17.22
C ASN A 520 13.92 -9.05 17.05
N ILE A 521 13.17 -8.02 17.48
CA ILE A 521 11.72 -7.93 17.27
C ILE A 521 11.45 -7.53 15.82
N GLN A 522 12.21 -6.55 15.29
CA GLN A 522 12.12 -6.15 13.88
C GLN A 522 12.31 -7.35 12.94
N THR A 523 13.33 -8.19 13.17
CA THR A 523 13.57 -9.36 12.31
C THR A 523 12.44 -10.38 12.38
N ARG A 524 11.83 -10.60 13.55
CA ARG A 524 10.66 -11.48 13.72
C ARG A 524 9.40 -10.91 13.02
N VAL A 525 9.08 -9.65 13.27
CA VAL A 525 7.86 -8.98 12.76
C VAL A 525 7.94 -8.74 11.26
N LEU A 526 9.08 -8.29 10.77
CA LEU A 526 9.27 -7.99 9.35
C LEU A 526 9.58 -9.26 8.55
N GLY A 527 9.75 -10.42 9.19
CA GLY A 527 10.00 -11.70 8.52
C GLY A 527 11.21 -11.69 7.59
N PHE A 528 12.24 -10.91 7.92
CA PHE A 528 13.17 -10.34 6.96
C PHE A 528 13.95 -11.38 6.12
N SER A 529 14.08 -11.09 4.82
CA SER A 529 15.37 -11.22 4.13
C SER A 529 15.80 -9.81 3.73
N PHE A 530 16.35 -9.03 4.67
CA PHE A 530 16.94 -7.70 4.39
C PHE A 530 17.94 -7.80 3.25
N ARG A 531 18.60 -8.97 3.18
CA ARG A 531 19.39 -9.45 2.06
C ARG A 531 18.68 -9.32 0.71
N ASN A 532 17.43 -9.73 0.53
CA ASN A 532 16.75 -9.66 -0.77
C ASN A 532 16.46 -8.20 -1.20
N LEU A 533 16.06 -7.34 -0.25
CA LEU A 533 15.87 -5.92 -0.54
C LEU A 533 17.19 -5.22 -0.82
N LEU A 534 18.22 -5.50 -0.02
CA LEU A 534 19.57 -4.98 -0.23
C LEU A 534 20.11 -5.45 -1.58
N LEU A 535 19.89 -6.71 -1.96
CA LEU A 535 20.25 -7.25 -3.27
C LEU A 535 19.48 -6.56 -4.39
N ALA A 536 18.17 -6.30 -4.24
CA ALA A 536 17.40 -5.55 -5.23
C ALA A 536 17.91 -4.11 -5.38
N LEU A 537 18.18 -3.42 -4.26
CA LEU A 537 18.77 -2.08 -4.23
C LEU A 537 20.15 -2.07 -4.90
N ILE A 538 21.04 -2.99 -4.50
CA ILE A 538 22.38 -3.14 -5.08
C ILE A 538 22.25 -3.42 -6.57
N THR A 539 21.30 -4.25 -7.00
CA THR A 539 21.08 -4.59 -8.41
C THR A 539 20.66 -3.34 -9.19
N ILE A 540 19.66 -2.60 -8.71
CA ILE A 540 19.20 -1.36 -9.36
C ILE A 540 20.33 -0.32 -9.40
N LEU A 541 21.07 -0.13 -8.30
CA LEU A 541 22.20 0.80 -8.25
C LEU A 541 23.37 0.36 -9.16
N LEU A 542 23.67 -0.93 -9.19
CA LEU A 542 24.71 -1.51 -10.04
C LEU A 542 24.35 -1.33 -11.52
N PHE A 543 23.11 -1.63 -11.92
CA PHE A 543 22.66 -1.39 -13.28
C PHE A 543 22.65 0.11 -13.61
N SER A 544 22.20 0.96 -12.68
CA SER A 544 22.27 2.43 -12.84
C SER A 544 23.70 2.86 -13.11
N PHE A 545 24.66 2.34 -12.34
CA PHE A 545 26.08 2.63 -12.48
C PHE A 545 26.64 2.09 -13.79
N ILE A 546 26.34 0.85 -14.17
CA ILE A 546 26.77 0.25 -15.45
C ILE A 546 26.28 1.10 -16.62
N PHE A 547 25.00 1.45 -16.67
CA PHE A 547 24.46 2.26 -17.76
C PHE A 547 25.02 3.68 -17.77
N PHE A 548 25.28 4.27 -16.60
CA PHE A 548 25.96 5.55 -16.49
C PHE A 548 27.40 5.48 -17.02
N VAL A 549 28.15 4.44 -16.68
CA VAL A 549 29.51 4.20 -17.20
C VAL A 549 29.49 3.98 -18.71
N VAL A 550 28.61 3.13 -19.22
CA VAL A 550 28.44 2.89 -20.66
C VAL A 550 28.14 4.21 -21.39
N TYR A 551 27.29 5.05 -20.81
CA TYR A 551 26.99 6.36 -21.36
C TYR A 551 28.23 7.29 -21.34
N ILE A 552 28.96 7.36 -20.23
CA ILE A 552 30.20 8.15 -20.12
C ILE A 552 31.29 7.65 -21.06
N LEU A 553 31.39 6.35 -21.33
CA LEU A 553 32.41 5.80 -22.23
C LEU A 553 32.07 6.02 -23.72
N ARG A 554 30.88 6.51 -24.05
CA ARG A 554 30.50 6.82 -25.43
C ARG A 554 31.40 7.91 -26.01
N LYS A 555 32.03 7.62 -27.16
CA LYS A 555 32.82 8.58 -27.94
C LYS A 555 31.90 9.62 -28.54
N GLU A 556 32.10 10.87 -28.14
CA GLU A 556 31.32 12.02 -28.59
C GLU A 556 32.06 13.32 -28.31
N ASN A 557 31.73 14.38 -29.06
CA ASN A 557 32.24 15.71 -28.78
C ASN A 557 31.82 16.17 -27.37
N LEU A 558 32.77 16.66 -26.56
CA LEU A 558 32.57 17.07 -25.17
C LEU A 558 31.44 18.09 -25.00
N GLN A 559 31.31 19.08 -25.89
CA GLN A 559 30.23 20.06 -25.81
C GLN A 559 28.86 19.42 -26.03
N SER A 560 28.71 18.63 -27.10
CA SER A 560 27.47 17.87 -27.38
C SER A 560 27.14 16.91 -26.24
N LYS A 561 28.16 16.29 -25.64
CA LYS A 561 28.01 15.34 -24.54
C LYS A 561 27.54 16.03 -23.25
N SER A 562 28.12 17.17 -22.91
CA SER A 562 27.72 17.97 -21.74
C SER A 562 26.26 18.46 -21.84
N HIS A 563 25.83 18.87 -23.04
CA HIS A 563 24.46 19.28 -23.29
C HIS A 563 23.47 18.10 -23.17
N GLU A 564 23.81 16.93 -23.71
CA GLU A 564 22.97 15.73 -23.58
C GLU A 564 22.94 15.17 -22.14
N MET A 565 24.04 15.28 -21.40
CA MET A 565 24.09 14.93 -19.97
C MET A 565 23.08 15.72 -19.16
N LEU A 566 22.87 17.01 -19.47
CA LEU A 566 21.89 17.83 -18.77
C LEU A 566 20.45 17.34 -19.00
N TRP A 567 20.10 16.93 -20.23
CA TRP A 567 18.78 16.35 -20.51
C TRP A 567 18.56 15.02 -19.77
N GLN A 568 19.61 14.21 -19.67
CA GLN A 568 19.56 12.92 -18.97
C GLN A 568 19.47 13.09 -17.45
N ALA A 569 20.28 13.99 -16.89
CA ALA A 569 20.21 14.38 -15.49
C ALA A 569 18.81 14.92 -15.16
N THR A 570 18.26 15.79 -16.01
CA THR A 570 16.88 16.27 -15.89
C THR A 570 15.90 15.10 -15.82
N SER A 571 16.00 14.15 -16.74
CA SER A 571 15.09 13.01 -16.82
C SER A 571 15.19 12.06 -15.62
N PHE A 572 16.40 11.84 -15.12
CA PHE A 572 16.65 11.10 -13.87
C PHE A 572 16.03 11.80 -12.66
N PHE A 573 16.32 13.09 -12.47
CA PHE A 573 15.80 13.85 -11.35
C PHE A 573 14.27 14.03 -11.39
N ILE A 574 13.67 14.11 -12.58
CA ILE A 574 12.20 14.06 -12.73
C ILE A 574 11.65 12.74 -12.20
N GLY A 575 12.27 11.61 -12.56
CA GLY A 575 11.88 10.29 -12.07
C GLY A 575 11.98 10.19 -10.55
N VAL A 576 13.10 10.66 -9.97
CA VAL A 576 13.29 10.70 -8.52
C VAL A 576 12.24 11.59 -7.84
N ALA A 577 12.10 12.83 -8.28
CA ALA A 577 11.18 13.81 -7.68
C ALA A 577 9.73 13.34 -7.74
N PHE A 578 9.33 12.72 -8.85
CA PHE A 578 8.00 12.17 -9.04
C PHE A 578 7.67 11.13 -7.97
N VAL A 579 8.52 10.12 -7.84
CA VAL A 579 8.28 9.02 -6.90
C VAL A 579 8.37 9.49 -5.45
N PHE A 580 9.32 10.37 -5.13
CA PHE A 580 9.40 11.00 -3.81
C PHE A 580 8.11 11.72 -3.45
N LEU A 581 7.58 12.52 -4.37
CA LEU A 581 6.34 13.25 -4.14
C LEU A 581 5.17 12.28 -4.02
N GLN A 582 5.00 11.36 -4.97
CA GLN A 582 3.90 10.40 -4.99
C GLN A 582 3.81 9.61 -3.68
N LEU A 583 4.93 9.04 -3.22
CA LEU A 583 4.96 8.25 -1.97
C LEU A 583 4.75 9.12 -0.73
N SER A 584 5.17 10.39 -0.74
CA SER A 584 4.91 11.29 0.37
C SER A 584 3.43 11.65 0.45
N VAL A 585 2.81 11.96 -0.71
CA VAL A 585 1.39 12.30 -0.84
C VAL A 585 0.50 11.16 -0.38
N GLU A 586 0.80 9.95 -0.83
CA GLU A 586 0.06 8.77 -0.44
C GLU A 586 -0.01 8.65 1.09
N LYS A 587 1.12 8.84 1.77
CA LYS A 587 1.18 8.77 3.24
C LYS A 587 0.42 9.91 3.92
N PHE A 588 0.40 11.11 3.35
CA PHE A 588 -0.44 12.20 3.86
C PHE A 588 -1.94 11.92 3.67
N LEU A 589 -2.32 11.40 2.51
CA LEU A 589 -3.70 11.02 2.23
C LEU A 589 -4.15 9.87 3.16
N LEU A 590 -3.27 8.91 3.46
CA LEU A 590 -3.55 7.82 4.42
C LEU A 590 -3.91 8.33 5.83
N ARG A 591 -3.33 9.45 6.30
CA ARG A 591 -3.71 10.07 7.59
C ARG A 591 -5.03 10.85 7.51
N SER A 592 -5.39 11.29 6.31
CA SER A 592 -6.43 12.31 6.11
C SER A 592 -7.75 11.75 5.60
N ILE A 593 -7.75 10.55 5.02
CA ILE A 593 -8.90 9.89 4.40
C ILE A 593 -9.21 8.60 5.16
N ASP A 594 -10.46 8.43 5.58
CA ASP A 594 -10.96 7.30 6.39
C ASP A 594 -10.78 5.94 5.71
N TYR A 595 -10.64 5.93 4.38
CA TYR A 595 -10.58 4.74 3.57
C TYR A 595 -9.24 4.65 2.82
N PRO A 596 -8.34 3.72 3.21
CA PRO A 596 -6.99 3.63 2.64
C PRO A 596 -6.96 3.39 1.14
N ASN A 597 -7.91 2.61 0.61
CA ASN A 597 -8.08 2.39 -0.82
C ASN A 597 -8.27 3.72 -1.59
N TRP A 598 -9.17 4.60 -1.11
CA TRP A 598 -9.39 5.91 -1.71
C TRP A 598 -8.14 6.79 -1.64
N SER A 599 -7.39 6.73 -0.56
CA SER A 599 -6.15 7.51 -0.41
C SER A 599 -5.12 7.22 -1.52
N GLN A 600 -4.92 5.95 -1.88
CA GLN A 600 -4.02 5.56 -2.98
C GLN A 600 -4.54 5.97 -4.33
N ILE A 601 -5.81 5.67 -4.62
CA ILE A 601 -6.38 5.90 -5.94
C ILE A 601 -6.42 7.39 -6.22
N ILE A 602 -6.90 8.17 -5.25
CA ILE A 602 -6.90 9.63 -5.36
C ILE A 602 -5.47 10.12 -5.57
N GLY A 603 -4.49 9.65 -4.79
CA GLY A 603 -3.09 10.01 -4.95
C GLY A 603 -2.54 9.74 -6.36
N ILE A 604 -2.69 8.50 -6.85
CA ILE A 604 -2.19 8.07 -8.17
C ILE A 604 -2.92 8.80 -9.30
N VAL A 605 -4.26 8.75 -9.30
CA VAL A 605 -5.10 9.32 -10.36
C VAL A 605 -4.93 10.82 -10.42
N TRP A 606 -4.99 11.51 -9.27
CA TRP A 606 -4.89 12.98 -9.24
C TRP A 606 -3.54 13.48 -9.72
N VAL A 607 -2.43 12.91 -9.21
CA VAL A 607 -1.08 13.32 -9.63
C VAL A 607 -0.88 13.03 -11.12
N THR A 608 -1.30 11.85 -11.58
CA THR A 608 -1.15 11.45 -13.00
C THR A 608 -2.00 12.31 -13.94
N LEU A 609 -3.25 12.62 -13.59
CA LEU A 609 -4.09 13.54 -14.35
C LEU A 609 -3.50 14.95 -14.40
N SER A 610 -2.93 15.42 -13.28
CA SER A 610 -2.24 16.71 -13.22
C SER A 610 -1.08 16.74 -14.21
N PHE A 611 -0.32 15.65 -14.31
CA PHE A 611 0.78 15.52 -15.27
C PHE A 611 0.26 15.51 -16.71
N ALA A 612 -0.86 14.83 -16.94
CA ALA A 612 -1.48 14.78 -18.26
C ALA A 612 -1.83 16.19 -18.73
N VAL A 613 -2.56 16.95 -17.90
CA VAL A 613 -2.92 18.33 -18.22
C VAL A 613 -1.68 19.19 -18.46
N GLY A 614 -0.63 19.03 -17.63
CA GLY A 614 0.66 19.68 -17.83
C GLY A 614 1.31 19.41 -19.20
N SER A 615 1.33 18.13 -19.62
CA SER A 615 1.83 17.72 -20.93
C SER A 615 1.03 18.33 -22.08
N LEU A 616 -0.31 18.34 -21.96
CA LEU A 616 -1.19 18.94 -22.97
C LEU A 616 -1.02 20.46 -23.07
N MET A 617 -0.88 21.15 -21.95
CA MET A 617 -0.64 22.59 -21.90
C MET A 617 0.68 22.95 -22.57
N PHE A 618 1.75 22.18 -22.32
CA PHE A 618 3.01 22.34 -23.03
C PHE A 618 2.87 22.14 -24.55
N SER A 619 2.05 21.17 -24.98
CA SER A 619 1.76 20.98 -26.41
C SER A 619 1.10 22.20 -27.07
N LYS A 620 0.34 23.01 -26.31
CA LYS A 620 -0.43 24.15 -26.84
C LYS A 620 0.29 25.50 -26.67
N SER A 621 0.96 25.72 -25.54
CA SER A 621 1.62 27.01 -25.21
C SER A 621 2.93 26.81 -24.42
N PRO A 622 4.07 26.68 -25.12
CA PRO A 622 5.38 26.50 -24.49
C PRO A 622 5.85 27.70 -23.63
N GLY A 623 5.33 28.90 -23.89
CA GLY A 623 5.68 30.10 -23.12
C GLY A 623 5.00 30.15 -21.74
N PHE A 624 3.75 29.71 -21.68
CA PHE A 624 2.98 29.63 -20.43
C PHE A 624 3.55 28.57 -19.48
N SER A 625 4.03 27.44 -20.02
CA SER A 625 4.65 26.38 -19.21
C SER A 625 5.90 26.88 -18.47
N LYS A 626 6.72 27.76 -19.07
CA LYS A 626 7.94 28.30 -18.42
C LYS A 626 7.63 29.10 -17.14
N ARG A 627 6.50 29.81 -17.09
CA ARG A 627 6.08 30.56 -15.88
C ARG A 627 5.64 29.60 -14.78
N ILE A 628 4.92 28.54 -15.16
CA ILE A 628 4.44 27.49 -14.25
C ILE A 628 5.61 26.74 -13.57
N TRP A 629 6.73 26.55 -14.28
CA TRP A 629 7.93 25.89 -13.73
C TRP A 629 8.48 26.56 -12.47
N ILE A 630 8.37 27.88 -12.34
CA ILE A 630 8.86 28.62 -11.16
C ILE A 630 7.82 28.61 -10.05
N VAL A 631 6.55 28.70 -10.41
CA VAL A 631 5.44 28.83 -9.46
C VAL A 631 5.17 27.50 -8.74
N GLY A 632 5.24 26.35 -9.44
CA GLY A 632 4.97 25.03 -8.87
C GLY A 632 5.80 24.68 -7.62
N PRO A 633 7.13 24.82 -7.64
CA PRO A 633 8.00 24.49 -6.48
C PRO A 633 7.79 25.40 -5.30
N VAL A 634 7.57 26.69 -5.57
CA VAL A 634 7.31 27.67 -4.54
C VAL A 634 6.00 27.32 -3.85
N ILE A 635 4.94 27.01 -4.61
CA ILE A 635 3.67 26.54 -4.05
C ILE A 635 3.87 25.24 -3.26
N LEU A 636 4.63 24.27 -3.75
CA LEU A 636 4.88 23.03 -3.01
C LEU A 636 5.67 23.28 -1.72
N PHE A 637 6.70 24.12 -1.75
CA PHE A 637 7.49 24.46 -0.58
C PHE A 637 6.65 25.19 0.47
N LEU A 638 5.81 26.13 0.03
CA LEU A 638 4.84 26.78 0.91
C LEU A 638 3.82 25.78 1.46
N ALA A 639 3.30 24.88 0.61
CA ALA A 639 2.37 23.85 1.02
C ALA A 639 3.00 22.84 1.98
N SER A 640 4.27 22.46 1.83
CA SER A 640 4.95 21.52 2.73
C SER A 640 5.28 22.16 4.08
N ALA A 641 5.70 23.43 4.08
CA ALA A 641 5.84 24.22 5.30
C ALA A 641 4.49 24.35 6.03
N MET A 642 3.41 24.64 5.29
CA MET A 642 2.07 24.74 5.85
C MET A 642 1.51 23.40 6.31
N LEU A 643 1.73 22.28 5.60
CA LEU A 643 1.31 20.95 6.04
C LEU A 643 1.95 20.58 7.38
N THR A 644 3.20 20.98 7.61
CA THR A 644 3.90 20.77 8.89
C THR A 644 3.28 21.56 10.02
N ILE A 645 2.85 22.79 9.76
CA ILE A 645 2.28 23.70 10.76
C ILE A 645 0.81 23.35 11.05
N ILE A 646 0.05 22.98 10.03
CA ILE A 646 -1.41 22.86 10.10
C ILE A 646 -1.84 21.42 10.42
N ASN A 647 -0.99 20.39 10.34
CA ASN A 647 -1.41 18.98 10.55
C ASN A 647 -2.20 18.74 11.85
N GLN A 648 -1.89 19.49 12.93
CA GLN A 648 -2.62 19.41 14.20
C GLN A 648 -4.02 20.04 14.17
N SER A 649 -4.26 21.00 13.27
CA SER A 649 -5.53 21.73 13.11
C SER A 649 -6.35 21.31 11.88
N LEU A 650 -5.71 20.72 10.86
CA LEU A 650 -6.38 20.21 9.66
C LEU A 650 -7.38 19.10 10.02
N ALA A 651 -7.08 18.34 11.06
CA ALA A 651 -7.92 17.23 11.50
C ALA A 651 -9.31 17.67 12.00
N THR A 652 -9.48 18.93 12.43
CA THR A 652 -10.79 19.47 12.85
C THR A 652 -11.66 19.91 11.68
N TYR A 653 -11.13 19.96 10.46
CA TYR A 653 -11.91 20.36 9.28
C TYR A 653 -12.64 19.16 8.65
N PRO A 654 -13.81 19.38 8.00
CA PRO A 654 -14.47 18.35 7.22
C PRO A 654 -13.55 17.75 6.14
N LEU A 655 -13.73 16.45 5.85
CA LEU A 655 -12.91 15.67 4.94
C LEU A 655 -12.68 16.37 3.58
N PHE A 656 -13.73 16.97 3.01
CA PHE A 656 -13.67 17.67 1.74
C PHE A 656 -12.56 18.75 1.71
N TYR A 657 -12.49 19.59 2.75
CA TYR A 657 -11.48 20.64 2.83
C TYR A 657 -10.10 20.05 3.03
N ARG A 658 -9.94 19.06 3.91
CA ARG A 658 -8.66 18.35 4.12
C ARG A 658 -8.10 17.81 2.81
N VAL A 659 -8.92 17.14 2.02
CA VAL A 659 -8.52 16.57 0.73
C VAL A 659 -8.18 17.68 -0.27
N LEU A 660 -9.02 18.71 -0.41
CA LEU A 660 -8.76 19.80 -1.36
C LEU A 660 -7.44 20.53 -1.06
N TRP A 661 -7.13 20.74 0.22
CA TRP A 661 -5.87 21.34 0.68
C TRP A 661 -4.64 20.51 0.32
N ILE A 662 -4.74 19.18 0.34
CA ILE A 662 -3.65 18.29 -0.09
C ILE A 662 -3.54 18.26 -1.62
N LEU A 663 -4.67 18.15 -2.32
CA LEU A 663 -4.69 17.95 -3.76
C LEU A 663 -4.32 19.20 -4.57
N PHE A 664 -4.65 20.40 -4.10
CA PHE A 664 -4.39 21.62 -4.87
C PHE A 664 -2.89 21.91 -5.10
N PRO A 665 -2.01 21.90 -4.09
CA PRO A 665 -0.56 22.07 -4.32
C PRO A 665 0.00 21.01 -5.27
N LEU A 666 -0.48 19.77 -5.15
CA LEU A 666 -0.06 18.65 -6.00
C LEU A 666 -0.50 18.82 -7.45
N PHE A 667 -1.69 19.38 -7.66
CA PHE A 667 -2.15 19.71 -9.01
C PHE A 667 -1.20 20.71 -9.67
N THR A 668 -0.87 21.82 -8.98
CA THR A 668 0.03 22.85 -9.53
C THR A 668 1.41 22.31 -9.85
N LEU A 669 1.97 21.48 -8.98
CA LEU A 669 3.24 20.85 -9.24
C LEU A 669 3.15 19.84 -10.38
N GLY A 670 2.06 19.06 -10.42
CA GLY A 670 1.87 18.05 -11.45
C GLY A 670 1.71 18.64 -12.84
N LEU A 671 1.00 19.75 -12.97
CA LEU A 671 0.97 20.55 -14.19
C LEU A 671 2.39 20.92 -14.67
N SER A 672 3.25 21.28 -13.72
CA SER A 672 4.60 21.71 -14.01
C SER A 672 5.48 20.52 -14.44
N MET A 673 5.43 19.40 -13.70
CA MET A 673 6.19 18.17 -14.00
C MET A 673 5.79 17.52 -15.32
N GLY A 674 4.48 17.51 -15.64
CA GLY A 674 3.96 16.90 -16.86
C GLY A 674 4.56 17.45 -18.15
N SER A 675 5.11 18.67 -18.11
CA SER A 675 5.76 19.31 -19.27
C SER A 675 7.21 18.88 -19.49
N PHE A 676 7.90 18.40 -18.46
CA PHE A 676 9.35 18.23 -18.50
C PHE A 676 9.81 17.01 -19.29
N PHE A 677 9.20 15.86 -19.05
CA PHE A 677 9.59 14.62 -19.72
C PHE A 677 9.36 14.66 -21.25
N PRO A 678 8.21 15.15 -21.76
CA PRO A 678 8.02 15.39 -23.19
C PRO A 678 9.06 16.34 -23.79
N GLN A 679 9.51 17.34 -23.03
CA GLN A 679 10.52 18.28 -23.48
C GLN A 679 11.89 17.59 -23.63
N SER A 680 12.29 16.79 -22.63
CA SER A 680 13.51 15.99 -22.70
C SER A 680 13.51 15.03 -23.90
N LEU A 681 12.39 14.34 -24.13
CA LEU A 681 12.23 13.43 -25.26
C LEU A 681 12.29 14.14 -26.62
N LYS A 682 11.72 15.34 -26.72
CA LYS A 682 11.68 16.11 -27.96
C LYS A 682 13.04 16.71 -28.32
N ASN A 683 13.78 17.21 -27.33
CA ASN A 683 14.98 18.02 -27.55
C ASN A 683 16.30 17.26 -27.44
N SER A 684 16.31 16.09 -26.77
CA SER A 684 17.51 15.26 -26.74
C SER A 684 17.78 14.63 -28.11
N LYS A 685 19.05 14.60 -28.50
CA LYS A 685 19.50 13.83 -29.67
C LYS A 685 19.37 12.32 -29.46
N TYR A 686 19.35 11.87 -28.21
CA TYR A 686 19.34 10.47 -27.80
C TYR A 686 18.21 10.15 -26.81
N PRO A 687 16.94 10.16 -27.26
CA PRO A 687 15.80 9.95 -26.37
C PRO A 687 15.71 8.54 -25.76
N HIS A 688 16.51 7.59 -26.22
CA HIS A 688 16.64 6.30 -25.54
C HIS A 688 17.25 6.44 -24.15
N TRP A 689 18.29 7.27 -24.00
CA TRP A 689 18.87 7.55 -22.69
C TRP A 689 17.89 8.30 -21.79
N ILE A 690 17.04 9.16 -22.35
CA ILE A 690 15.99 9.87 -21.60
C ILE A 690 15.03 8.89 -20.92
N TRP A 691 14.54 7.87 -21.65
CA TRP A 691 13.73 6.80 -21.08
C TRP A 691 14.45 6.03 -19.99
N LEU A 692 15.69 5.61 -20.27
CA LEU A 692 16.47 4.82 -19.32
C LEU A 692 16.70 5.58 -18.03
N PHE A 693 17.24 6.81 -18.11
CA PHE A 693 17.56 7.61 -16.94
C PHE A 693 16.30 8.00 -16.16
N ASN A 694 15.16 8.20 -16.81
CA ASN A 694 13.91 8.42 -16.10
C ASN A 694 13.48 7.20 -15.28
N GLY A 695 13.50 5.99 -15.85
CA GLY A 695 13.19 4.77 -15.11
C GLY A 695 14.21 4.43 -14.02
N LEU A 696 15.50 4.67 -14.26
CA LEU A 696 16.56 4.58 -13.24
C LEU A 696 16.29 5.55 -12.07
N GLY A 697 15.90 6.78 -12.39
CA GLY A 697 15.54 7.80 -11.41
C GLY A 697 14.31 7.41 -10.61
N ALA A 698 13.26 6.90 -11.26
CA ALA A 698 12.05 6.45 -10.59
C ALA A 698 12.31 5.26 -9.66
N GLY A 699 13.03 4.23 -10.13
CA GLY A 699 13.41 3.07 -9.32
C GLY A 699 14.31 3.45 -8.13
N SER A 700 15.29 4.33 -8.35
CA SER A 700 16.12 4.88 -7.26
C SER A 700 15.28 5.70 -6.28
N GLY A 701 14.38 6.54 -6.79
CA GLY A 701 13.47 7.38 -6.00
C GLY A 701 12.56 6.55 -5.08
N ALA A 702 12.03 5.43 -5.56
CA ALA A 702 11.21 4.52 -4.77
C ALA A 702 11.93 4.00 -3.52
N LEU A 703 13.23 3.70 -3.64
CA LEU A 703 14.03 3.16 -2.56
C LEU A 703 14.57 4.25 -1.62
N PHE A 704 15.15 5.32 -2.20
CA PHE A 704 15.73 6.41 -1.41
C PHE A 704 14.68 7.24 -0.66
N SER A 705 13.48 7.44 -1.23
CA SER A 705 12.41 8.19 -0.56
C SER A 705 11.99 7.52 0.75
N GLN A 706 11.86 6.19 0.76
CA GLN A 706 11.53 5.44 1.96
C GLN A 706 12.61 5.64 3.03
N PHE A 707 13.89 5.48 2.67
CA PHE A 707 15.00 5.72 3.58
C PHE A 707 14.99 7.14 4.15
N VAL A 708 14.77 8.16 3.32
CA VAL A 708 14.70 9.55 3.76
C VAL A 708 13.55 9.75 4.75
N GLN A 709 12.35 9.33 4.38
CA GLN A 709 11.15 9.57 5.18
C GLN A 709 11.19 8.82 6.50
N MET A 710 11.80 7.64 6.52
CA MET A 710 12.00 6.87 7.75
C MET A 710 12.99 7.54 8.70
N ASN A 711 13.99 8.28 8.24
CA ASN A 711 14.98 8.91 9.13
C ASN A 711 14.58 10.33 9.52
N TRP A 712 14.02 11.10 8.58
CA TRP A 712 13.76 12.53 8.74
C TRP A 712 12.29 12.93 8.60
N GLY A 713 11.39 11.98 8.36
CA GLY A 713 9.95 12.21 8.26
C GLY A 713 9.44 12.48 6.84
N ILE A 714 8.11 12.35 6.68
CA ILE A 714 7.40 12.46 5.39
C ILE A 714 7.56 13.88 4.80
N THR A 715 7.41 14.91 5.63
CA THR A 715 7.61 16.31 5.23
C THR A 715 8.97 16.54 4.60
N PHE A 716 10.03 16.00 5.21
CA PHE A 716 11.37 16.15 4.68
C PHE A 716 11.51 15.51 3.29
N GLY A 717 10.84 14.38 3.06
CA GLY A 717 10.69 13.79 1.72
C GLY A 717 10.08 14.74 0.69
N VAL A 718 9.03 15.49 1.07
CA VAL A 718 8.42 16.52 0.19
C VAL A 718 9.38 17.68 -0.07
N ILE A 719 10.12 18.13 0.95
CA ILE A 719 11.12 19.19 0.80
C ILE A 719 12.22 18.76 -0.17
N ILE A 720 12.72 17.52 -0.07
CA ILE A 720 13.68 16.97 -1.03
C ILE A 720 13.08 16.92 -2.43
N ALA A 721 11.83 16.48 -2.59
CA ALA A 721 11.16 16.47 -3.90
C ALA A 721 11.12 17.89 -4.53
N ALA A 722 10.75 18.89 -3.73
CA ALA A 722 10.73 20.30 -4.14
C ALA A 722 12.13 20.82 -4.52
N ALA A 723 13.15 20.47 -3.74
CA ALA A 723 14.53 20.88 -3.99
C ALA A 723 15.09 20.25 -5.28
N ILE A 724 14.88 18.94 -5.47
CA ILE A 724 15.25 18.25 -6.72
C ILE A 724 14.54 18.88 -7.91
N TYR A 725 13.26 19.23 -7.74
CA TYR A 725 12.51 19.91 -8.78
C TYR A 725 13.13 21.28 -9.11
N LEU A 726 13.50 22.09 -8.11
CA LEU A 726 14.13 23.39 -8.34
C LEU A 726 15.44 23.26 -9.13
N VAL A 727 16.23 22.21 -8.84
CA VAL A 727 17.41 21.85 -9.64
C VAL A 727 17.03 21.56 -11.10
N VAL A 728 15.98 20.77 -11.34
CA VAL A 728 15.47 20.50 -12.70
C VAL A 728 15.08 21.78 -13.43
N VAL A 729 14.38 22.70 -12.77
CA VAL A 729 14.00 23.99 -13.35
C VAL A 729 15.22 24.80 -13.77
N VAL A 730 16.23 24.89 -12.90
CA VAL A 730 17.48 25.62 -13.20
C VAL A 730 18.19 25.01 -14.40
N ILE A 731 18.26 23.67 -14.48
CA ILE A 731 18.85 22.96 -15.63
C ILE A 731 18.05 23.27 -16.91
N LEU A 732 16.73 23.20 -16.87
CA LEU A 732 15.86 23.48 -18.02
C LEU A 732 15.95 24.93 -18.48
N MET A 733 16.07 25.89 -17.55
CA MET A 733 16.29 27.30 -17.88
C MET A 733 17.59 27.47 -18.64
N LYS A 734 18.69 26.85 -18.17
CA LYS A 734 20.00 26.86 -18.83
C LYS A 734 19.94 26.23 -20.22
N LEU A 735 19.25 25.09 -20.37
CA LEU A 735 19.03 24.42 -21.66
C LEU A 735 18.14 25.23 -22.62
N SER A 736 17.33 26.14 -22.10
CA SER A 736 16.41 26.96 -22.90
C SER A 736 17.00 28.31 -23.34
N GLN A 737 18.18 28.68 -22.86
CA GLN A 737 18.90 29.86 -23.34
C GLN A 737 19.44 29.57 -24.75
N PRO A 738 19.27 30.48 -25.72
CA PRO A 738 19.87 30.29 -27.03
C PRO A 738 21.38 30.20 -26.86
N HIS A 739 22.00 29.14 -27.38
CA HIS A 739 23.44 29.11 -27.54
C HIS A 739 23.80 30.28 -28.46
N HIS A 740 24.29 31.37 -27.88
CA HIS A 740 25.12 32.30 -28.63
C HIS A 740 26.34 31.50 -29.06
N SER A 741 26.29 30.98 -30.29
CA SER A 741 27.48 30.70 -31.06
C SER A 741 28.28 32.00 -31.07
N ARG A 742 29.29 32.09 -30.19
CA ARG A 742 30.39 33.02 -30.44
C ARG A 742 30.99 32.58 -31.78
N PRO A 743 31.14 33.51 -32.73
CA PRO A 743 31.61 33.21 -34.08
C PRO A 743 32.95 32.48 -34.09
#